data_AF-A0A561E4D3-F1
#
_entry.id   AF-A0A561E4D3-F1
#
_cell.length_a   1.000
_cell.length_b   1.000
_cell.length_c   1.000
_cell.angle_alpha   90.00
_cell.angle_beta   90.00
_cell.angle_gamma   90.00
#
_symmetry.space_group_name_H-M   'P 1'
#
loop_
_entity.id
_entity.type
_entity.pdbx_description
1 polymer ?
#
loop_
_entity_poly.entity_id
_entity_poly.type
_entity_poly.pdbx_seq_one_letter_code
_entity_poly.pdbx_strand_id
1 'polypeptide(L)'
;MSAGRTESTSLVVPELLQGQWTTAIISTFGANLTFFESRLMGQLAQVPLRIILADGQQLLRGLEEAARTGQRHRLANKAYVAAPIRHPHAAHAKVILLLGPTSGRLIAGSGNLSYDGYASPGELWHVYEYDDDQPEHLKQFTAARAFFDSLADRKHIDPPAIDLLQTAWGNSTWLPSEVPAQASLVNNFDRPLIAQLRDAASDPVLEMVVHAPFHDKDCAALDQLLTTFQPKRLRLLVTHATSAETTSIERILGADPSRTVELVDVVDEPSTYLHAKWVHLIHSKSETLLTGSANLSRSALLRTTAAGNIEAGIISAGARGAFDGIYAHVQRQPVTNLGSLGLSIHEVAPDDEAVIDGLVALWSRLDGNQLAVTFSAAVPLTSKFQLEDDAGDELEVVSVTIDDNMATFVLAKRSADRLAEGGRVVVYVDGDADQRSVMWPYHLRDLRHRLKIAGQREQLPRVGTLPDQDAELYDLLRELDQTLIIDREAAWRIASPGKTADDGGGGSDSGDVVRLDELDWERVRRDPRYRAYNPRGRAPGTAPTDIQVILAAIARRLGDLGISSPDTGSDDDDLAHEGDVGLDANDEATDDELEDELTRHRLPVSTRTRMAFDRFVRRYGDALSDSGFVDDLGPVVAVTNAVIFNHILSRLLEREAVSPRYALAALLATWQFLWGTCEEGGVTKGLDTETLDVVRTILKDSESRAETLRGLVSALGYEDAENVWTSLRNVTRYLLTDSEFALDAVLVSEAAGDPSMSLMVLDELTQLAEWYAERELFDFVLAGVGLPASAAGWRVESVRRAGRDYRSVTFIVHPPVEKLTVELMRDLLQRAAVATYFAGNDGDYIRVRLDGNGKSVAYWDEAAGEGVVMVDDEVEELDPIDPPWPVWSLRLDDVRSELDAAAPSQAEPA
;
A
#
# COMPACT_ATOMS: atom_id res chain seq x y z
N MET A 1 -45.96 -0.60 -18.73
CA MET A 1 -45.00 -1.58 -19.28
C MET A 1 -43.74 -0.78 -19.54
N SER A 2 -42.66 -0.81 -18.77
CA SER A 2 -41.97 -1.89 -18.06
C SER A 2 -42.01 -1.67 -16.54
N ALA A 3 -42.43 -2.68 -15.79
CA ALA A 3 -42.18 -2.77 -14.36
C ALA A 3 -40.73 -3.25 -14.21
N GLY A 4 -39.83 -2.33 -13.82
CA GLY A 4 -38.49 -2.72 -13.41
C GLY A 4 -38.60 -3.65 -12.21
N ARG A 5 -38.13 -4.89 -12.37
CA ARG A 5 -37.81 -5.76 -11.25
C ARG A 5 -36.78 -5.01 -10.41
N THR A 6 -37.15 -4.56 -9.22
CA THR A 6 -36.18 -4.24 -8.17
C THR A 6 -35.48 -5.54 -7.81
N GLU A 7 -34.25 -5.71 -8.29
CA GLU A 7 -33.36 -6.77 -7.83
C GLU A 7 -33.25 -6.67 -6.30
N SER A 8 -33.62 -7.76 -5.63
CA SER A 8 -33.53 -7.93 -4.18
C SER A 8 -32.05 -8.04 -3.80
N THR A 9 -31.42 -6.93 -3.44
CA THR A 9 -30.05 -6.93 -2.93
C THR A 9 -30.03 -7.46 -1.50
N SER A 10 -29.58 -8.69 -1.28
CA SER A 10 -29.10 -9.08 0.05
C SER A 10 -27.88 -8.21 0.37
N LEU A 11 -27.84 -7.71 1.60
CA LEU A 11 -26.79 -6.79 2.05
C LEU A 11 -25.92 -7.51 3.07
N VAL A 12 -24.62 -7.59 2.78
CA VAL A 12 -23.62 -8.17 3.67
C VAL A 12 -22.72 -7.03 4.12
N VAL A 13 -22.81 -6.66 5.41
CA VAL A 13 -22.11 -5.48 5.95
C VAL A 13 -20.60 -5.48 5.64
N PRO A 14 -19.86 -6.61 5.75
CA PRO A 14 -18.45 -6.69 5.36
C PRO A 14 -18.16 -6.19 3.94
N GLU A 15 -19.03 -6.44 2.98
CA GLU A 15 -18.86 -5.96 1.59
C GLU A 15 -18.99 -4.44 1.51
N LEU A 16 -19.83 -3.84 2.36
CA LEU A 16 -19.99 -2.39 2.47
C LEU A 16 -18.83 -1.69 3.19
N LEU A 17 -17.96 -2.44 3.88
CA LEU A 17 -16.78 -1.87 4.53
C LEU A 17 -15.65 -1.59 3.53
N GLN A 18 -15.74 -2.11 2.30
CA GLN A 18 -14.76 -1.91 1.24
C GLN A 18 -14.76 -0.46 0.73
N GLY A 19 -13.58 0.06 0.41
CA GLY A 19 -13.37 1.42 -0.09
C GLY A 19 -12.08 2.05 0.42
N GLN A 20 -11.77 3.24 -0.06
CA GLN A 20 -10.63 4.03 0.42
C GLN A 20 -11.07 4.91 1.59
N TRP A 21 -10.95 4.36 2.81
CA TRP A 21 -11.33 5.04 4.04
C TRP A 21 -10.09 5.36 4.88
N THR A 22 -10.04 6.57 5.43
CA THR A 22 -9.02 6.99 6.42
C THR A 22 -9.49 6.72 7.85
N THR A 23 -10.78 6.50 8.08
CA THR A 23 -11.31 6.17 9.40
C THR A 23 -12.55 5.30 9.32
N ALA A 24 -12.68 4.35 10.25
CA ALA A 24 -13.91 3.61 10.55
C ALA A 24 -14.31 3.81 12.01
N ILE A 25 -15.54 4.25 12.28
CA ILE A 25 -16.11 4.41 13.62
C ILE A 25 -17.35 3.51 13.70
N ILE A 26 -17.39 2.61 14.68
CA ILE A 26 -18.46 1.62 14.87
C ILE A 26 -19.02 1.81 16.28
N SER A 27 -20.29 2.20 16.39
CA SER A 27 -21.07 2.07 17.62
C SER A 27 -21.80 0.72 17.60
N THR A 28 -21.85 0.03 18.73
CA THR A 28 -22.57 -1.24 18.86
C THR A 28 -22.99 -1.53 20.30
N PHE A 29 -23.90 -2.48 20.51
CA PHE A 29 -24.22 -2.96 21.86
C PHE A 29 -23.20 -4.02 22.29
N GLY A 30 -23.20 -5.16 21.59
CA GLY A 30 -22.20 -6.23 21.79
C GLY A 30 -21.10 -6.17 20.74
N ALA A 31 -19.85 -6.32 21.16
CA ALA A 31 -18.69 -6.38 20.27
C ALA A 31 -17.98 -7.73 20.38
N ASN A 32 -18.04 -8.54 19.32
CA ASN A 32 -17.23 -9.73 19.19
C ASN A 32 -15.86 -9.35 18.59
N LEU A 33 -14.89 -9.10 19.47
CA LEU A 33 -13.54 -8.68 19.06
C LEU A 33 -12.79 -9.78 18.29
N THR A 34 -13.06 -11.06 18.56
CA THR A 34 -12.51 -12.18 17.78
C THR A 34 -13.00 -12.13 16.33
N PHE A 35 -14.29 -11.89 16.11
CA PHE A 35 -14.84 -11.70 14.76
C PHE A 35 -14.21 -10.48 14.08
N PHE A 36 -14.07 -9.36 14.80
CA PHE A 36 -13.42 -8.16 14.27
C PHE A 36 -11.97 -8.45 13.84
N GLU A 37 -11.16 -9.05 14.72
CA GLU A 37 -9.75 -9.34 14.48
C GLU A 37 -9.52 -10.41 13.40
N SER A 38 -10.35 -11.46 13.35
CA SER A 38 -10.14 -12.58 12.42
C SER A 38 -10.78 -12.37 11.05
N ARG A 39 -11.85 -11.57 10.94
CA ARG A 39 -12.61 -11.42 9.69
C ARG A 39 -12.57 -10.00 9.13
N LEU A 40 -12.79 -8.98 9.96
CA LEU A 40 -12.92 -7.61 9.48
C LEU A 40 -11.59 -6.87 9.38
N MET A 41 -10.59 -7.20 10.21
CA MET A 41 -9.30 -6.54 10.20
C MET A 41 -8.56 -6.64 8.86
N GLY A 42 -8.68 -7.77 8.15
CA GLY A 42 -8.10 -7.93 6.81
C GLY A 42 -8.79 -7.02 5.78
N GLN A 43 -10.11 -6.90 5.85
CA GLN A 43 -10.88 -6.01 4.97
C GLN A 43 -10.63 -4.52 5.27
N LEU A 44 -10.51 -4.20 6.55
CA LEU A 44 -10.18 -2.86 7.01
C LEU A 44 -8.68 -2.60 7.02
N ALA A 45 -7.82 -3.49 6.49
CA ALA A 45 -6.36 -3.41 6.66
C ALA A 45 -5.77 -2.07 6.22
N GLN A 46 -6.34 -1.46 5.18
CA GLN A 46 -5.97 -0.15 4.65
C GLN A 46 -6.57 1.02 5.44
N VAL A 47 -7.61 0.77 6.25
CA VAL A 47 -8.26 1.79 7.09
C VAL A 47 -7.39 2.07 8.31
N PRO A 48 -6.78 3.25 8.44
CA PRO A 48 -5.73 3.51 9.42
C PRO A 48 -6.25 3.60 10.86
N LEU A 49 -7.30 4.38 11.05
CA LEU A 49 -7.95 4.59 12.34
C LEU A 49 -9.26 3.80 12.37
N ARG A 50 -9.37 2.90 13.35
CA ARG A 50 -10.55 2.04 13.55
C ARG A 50 -11.00 2.21 14.98
N ILE A 51 -12.23 2.64 15.19
CA ILE A 51 -12.80 2.90 16.51
C ILE A 51 -14.06 2.07 16.69
N ILE A 52 -14.07 1.23 17.71
CA ILE A 52 -15.24 0.48 18.17
C ILE A 52 -15.65 1.07 19.52
N LEU A 53 -16.86 1.58 19.58
CA LEU A 53 -17.54 2.07 20.77
C LEU A 53 -18.66 1.08 21.09
N ALA A 54 -18.48 0.30 22.14
CA ALA A 54 -19.44 -0.75 22.53
C ALA A 54 -20.10 -0.40 23.88
N ASP A 55 -21.23 -1.02 24.20
CA ASP A 55 -21.79 -0.91 25.55
C ASP A 55 -20.77 -1.29 26.61
N GLY A 56 -20.62 -0.45 27.64
CA GLY A 56 -19.56 -0.62 28.63
C GLY A 56 -19.64 -1.95 29.40
N GLN A 57 -20.84 -2.41 29.75
CA GLN A 57 -21.01 -3.68 30.46
C GLN A 57 -20.78 -4.88 29.54
N GLN A 58 -21.28 -4.82 28.30
CA GLN A 58 -21.08 -5.89 27.31
C GLN A 58 -19.60 -6.02 26.91
N LEU A 59 -18.91 -4.90 26.68
CA LEU A 59 -17.49 -4.90 26.36
C LEU A 59 -16.66 -5.46 27.52
N LEU A 60 -16.93 -5.02 28.76
CA LEU A 60 -16.23 -5.52 29.93
C LEU A 60 -16.38 -7.03 30.08
N ARG A 61 -17.61 -7.57 29.97
CA ARG A 61 -17.85 -9.03 30.01
C ARG A 61 -17.09 -9.77 28.92
N GLY A 62 -17.09 -9.22 27.69
CA GLY A 62 -16.35 -9.81 26.57
C GLY A 62 -14.84 -9.86 26.84
N LEU A 63 -14.28 -8.78 27.41
CA LEU A 63 -12.87 -8.69 27.76
C LEU A 63 -12.50 -9.58 28.97
N GLU A 64 -13.35 -9.68 29.98
CA GLU A 64 -13.17 -10.61 31.11
C GLU A 64 -13.22 -12.06 30.66
N GLU A 65 -14.16 -12.40 29.77
CA GLU A 65 -14.26 -13.73 29.19
C GLU A 65 -13.04 -14.05 28.31
N ALA A 66 -12.57 -13.09 27.51
CA ALA A 66 -11.34 -13.22 26.75
C ALA A 66 -10.15 -13.48 27.68
N ALA A 67 -10.03 -12.73 28.78
CA ALA A 67 -8.98 -12.92 29.78
C ALA A 67 -9.04 -14.32 30.43
N ARG A 68 -10.25 -14.79 30.77
CA ARG A 68 -10.48 -16.12 31.37
C ARG A 68 -10.18 -17.26 30.41
N THR A 69 -10.47 -17.09 29.12
CA THR A 69 -10.28 -18.12 28.07
C THR A 69 -8.91 -18.06 27.40
N GLY A 70 -8.08 -17.08 27.74
CA GLY A 70 -6.73 -16.90 27.18
C GLY A 70 -6.71 -16.22 25.81
N GLN A 71 -7.80 -15.59 25.38
CA GLN A 71 -7.82 -14.77 24.18
C GLN A 71 -7.07 -13.46 24.43
N ARG A 72 -6.00 -13.22 23.65
CA ARG A 72 -5.07 -12.12 23.91
C ARG A 72 -5.56 -10.76 23.41
N HIS A 73 -6.30 -10.75 22.30
CA HIS A 73 -6.65 -9.54 21.54
C HIS A 73 -5.47 -8.56 21.42
N ARG A 74 -4.31 -9.04 20.92
CA ARG A 74 -3.04 -8.27 20.91
C ARG A 74 -3.15 -6.94 20.13
N LEU A 75 -4.16 -6.83 19.27
CA LEU A 75 -4.40 -5.69 18.41
C LEU A 75 -5.37 -4.68 19.05
N ALA A 76 -6.14 -5.06 20.08
CA ALA A 76 -7.04 -4.16 20.78
C ALA A 76 -6.27 -3.01 21.44
N ASN A 77 -6.79 -1.80 21.26
CA ASN A 77 -6.22 -0.52 21.71
C ASN A 77 -4.79 -0.21 21.25
N LYS A 78 -4.24 -1.02 20.32
CA LYS A 78 -2.96 -0.81 19.63
C LYS A 78 -3.12 -0.58 18.14
N ALA A 79 -3.94 -1.41 17.51
CA ALA A 79 -4.19 -1.42 16.07
C ALA A 79 -5.63 -1.02 15.70
N TYR A 80 -6.53 -1.07 16.66
CA TYR A 80 -7.86 -0.48 16.61
C TYR A 80 -8.23 -0.08 18.03
N VAL A 81 -9.20 0.81 18.19
CA VAL A 81 -9.75 1.19 19.48
C VAL A 81 -10.94 0.30 19.80
N ALA A 82 -10.95 -0.28 21.00
CA ALA A 82 -12.10 -0.90 21.64
C ALA A 82 -12.37 -0.14 22.94
N ALA A 83 -13.33 0.78 22.89
CA ALA A 83 -13.65 1.67 24.01
C ALA A 83 -15.11 1.47 24.47
N PRO A 84 -15.37 1.56 25.78
CA PRO A 84 -16.72 1.46 26.32
C PRO A 84 -17.48 2.78 26.16
N ILE A 85 -18.79 2.67 25.92
CA ILE A 85 -19.78 3.71 26.16
C ILE A 85 -20.33 3.46 27.58
N ARG A 86 -19.91 4.27 28.55
CA ARG A 86 -20.33 4.16 29.95
C ARG A 86 -21.64 4.87 30.17
N HIS A 87 -22.67 4.07 30.41
CA HIS A 87 -24.02 4.55 30.66
C HIS A 87 -24.70 3.64 31.71
N PRO A 88 -25.53 4.16 32.63
CA PRO A 88 -26.22 3.34 33.64
C PRO A 88 -27.24 2.34 33.08
N HIS A 89 -27.64 2.55 31.82
CA HIS A 89 -28.50 1.65 31.04
C HIS A 89 -27.77 1.27 29.74
N ALA A 90 -28.34 0.41 28.91
CA ALA A 90 -27.68 -0.06 27.70
C ALA A 90 -27.35 1.07 26.70
N ALA A 91 -26.13 1.06 26.15
CA ALA A 91 -25.76 1.79 24.95
C ALA A 91 -25.98 0.92 23.72
N HIS A 92 -27.08 1.14 23.02
CA HIS A 92 -27.62 0.16 22.08
C HIS A 92 -27.60 0.63 20.62
N ALA A 93 -27.25 1.89 20.37
CA ALA A 93 -27.08 2.45 19.03
C ALA A 93 -26.05 1.69 18.18
N LYS A 94 -26.44 1.32 16.96
CA LYS A 94 -25.57 0.61 16.00
C LYS A 94 -25.40 1.45 14.74
N VAL A 95 -24.22 2.05 14.63
CA VAL A 95 -23.88 3.00 13.57
C VAL A 95 -22.44 2.72 13.14
N ILE A 96 -22.22 2.54 11.86
CA ILE A 96 -20.91 2.41 11.24
C ILE A 96 -20.69 3.63 10.36
N LEU A 97 -19.62 4.35 10.59
CA LEU A 97 -19.24 5.55 9.87
C LEU A 97 -17.85 5.34 9.28
N LEU A 98 -17.78 5.29 7.96
CA LEU A 98 -16.55 5.22 7.18
C LEU A 98 -16.30 6.59 6.57
N LEU A 99 -15.09 7.11 6.77
CA LEU A 99 -14.71 8.45 6.36
C LEU A 99 -13.48 8.37 5.46
N GLY A 100 -13.53 9.12 4.36
CA GLY A 100 -12.38 9.45 3.52
C GLY A 100 -12.17 10.97 3.44
N PRO A 101 -11.16 11.41 2.68
CA PRO A 101 -10.83 12.84 2.57
C PRO A 101 -11.94 13.69 1.93
N THR A 102 -12.69 13.11 0.98
CA THR A 102 -13.75 13.81 0.21
C THR A 102 -15.00 12.93 0.02
N SER A 103 -15.12 11.84 0.77
CA SER A 103 -16.23 10.89 0.67
C SER A 103 -16.49 10.21 2.01
N GLY A 104 -17.66 9.58 2.14
CA GLY A 104 -18.02 8.80 3.32
C GLY A 104 -19.10 7.78 3.03
N ARG A 105 -19.18 6.76 3.89
CA ARG A 105 -20.28 5.79 3.93
C ARG A 105 -20.79 5.65 5.37
N LEU A 106 -22.09 5.82 5.56
CA LEU A 106 -22.76 5.68 6.85
C LEU A 106 -23.74 4.51 6.75
N ILE A 107 -23.60 3.55 7.65
CA ILE A 107 -24.45 2.37 7.74
C ILE A 107 -25.08 2.36 9.14
N ALA A 108 -26.40 2.42 9.23
CA ALA A 108 -27.12 2.45 10.50
C ALA A 108 -28.22 1.39 10.51
N GLY A 109 -28.37 0.65 11.61
CA GLY A 109 -29.29 -0.48 11.62
C GLY A 109 -29.45 -1.17 12.97
N SER A 110 -29.83 -2.45 12.92
CA SER A 110 -30.17 -3.24 14.10
C SER A 110 -29.12 -4.29 14.51
N GLY A 111 -28.11 -4.55 13.68
CA GLY A 111 -27.11 -5.59 13.93
C GLY A 111 -25.94 -5.18 14.84
N ASN A 112 -25.52 -6.11 15.70
CA ASN A 112 -24.33 -5.97 16.53
C ASN A 112 -23.05 -6.30 15.75
N LEU A 113 -21.89 -5.90 16.27
CA LEU A 113 -20.59 -6.30 15.70
C LEU A 113 -20.32 -7.78 15.99
N SER A 114 -20.89 -8.66 15.17
CA SER A 114 -20.74 -10.12 15.22
C SER A 114 -21.03 -10.72 13.86
N TYR A 115 -20.70 -12.00 13.66
CA TYR A 115 -21.08 -12.73 12.44
C TYR A 115 -22.60 -12.66 12.20
N ASP A 116 -23.40 -12.94 13.23
CA ASP A 116 -24.86 -12.93 13.12
C ASP A 116 -25.42 -11.53 12.80
N GLY A 117 -24.84 -10.47 13.37
CA GLY A 117 -25.32 -9.12 13.10
C GLY A 117 -24.91 -8.58 11.72
N TYR A 118 -23.77 -9.02 11.18
CA TYR A 118 -23.17 -8.42 9.97
C TYR A 118 -23.33 -9.25 8.71
N ALA A 119 -23.52 -10.57 8.84
CA ALA A 119 -23.52 -11.51 7.71
C ALA A 119 -24.74 -12.46 7.68
N SER A 120 -25.46 -12.64 8.80
CA SER A 120 -26.68 -13.44 8.82
C SER A 120 -27.91 -12.59 8.44
N PRO A 121 -28.96 -13.19 7.85
CA PRO A 121 -30.22 -12.50 7.63
C PRO A 121 -30.93 -12.19 8.96
N GLY A 122 -31.96 -11.33 8.91
CA GLY A 122 -32.75 -10.97 10.10
C GLY A 122 -32.46 -9.58 10.67
N GLU A 123 -31.53 -8.83 10.07
CA GLU A 123 -31.23 -7.44 10.42
C GLU A 123 -31.72 -6.47 9.34
N LEU A 124 -31.96 -5.20 9.74
CA LEU A 124 -32.32 -4.13 8.82
C LEU A 124 -31.26 -3.03 8.87
N TRP A 125 -30.73 -2.68 7.69
CA TRP A 125 -29.68 -1.69 7.51
C TRP A 125 -30.11 -0.57 6.57
N HIS A 126 -29.71 0.65 6.89
CA HIS A 126 -29.77 1.81 6.02
C HIS A 126 -28.34 2.18 5.63
N VAL A 127 -28.11 2.41 4.34
CA VAL A 127 -26.83 2.83 3.79
C VAL A 127 -26.99 4.21 3.20
N TYR A 128 -26.10 5.12 3.60
CA TYR A 128 -26.01 6.47 3.09
C TYR A 128 -24.60 6.69 2.56
N GLU A 129 -24.49 7.28 1.38
CA GLU A 129 -23.22 7.61 0.74
C GLU A 129 -23.11 9.12 0.57
N TYR A 130 -21.89 9.62 0.72
CA TYR A 130 -21.53 11.00 0.45
C TYR A 130 -20.25 11.03 -0.38
N ASP A 131 -20.26 11.85 -1.41
CA ASP A 131 -19.08 12.41 -2.06
C ASP A 131 -19.40 13.86 -2.45
N ASP A 132 -18.39 14.64 -2.82
CA ASP A 132 -18.57 16.06 -3.15
C ASP A 132 -19.51 16.29 -4.36
N ASP A 133 -19.66 15.31 -5.25
CA ASP A 133 -20.56 15.35 -6.39
C ASP A 133 -22.01 14.93 -6.01
N GLN A 134 -22.19 14.21 -4.91
CA GLN A 134 -23.45 13.65 -4.40
C GLN A 134 -23.69 14.01 -2.92
N PRO A 135 -23.98 15.28 -2.60
CA PRO A 135 -24.08 15.76 -1.21
C PRO A 135 -25.41 15.43 -0.51
N GLU A 136 -26.27 14.65 -1.14
CA GLU A 136 -27.67 14.41 -0.74
C GLU A 136 -27.84 13.83 0.66
N HIS A 137 -26.86 13.05 1.14
CA HIS A 137 -26.88 12.45 2.48
C HIS A 137 -26.04 13.19 3.52
N LEU A 138 -25.48 14.36 3.22
CA LEU A 138 -24.61 15.09 4.14
C LEU A 138 -25.27 15.33 5.51
N LYS A 139 -26.59 15.53 5.55
CA LYS A 139 -27.36 15.69 6.80
C LYS A 139 -27.29 14.45 7.69
N GLN A 140 -27.34 13.25 7.13
CA GLN A 140 -27.25 12.00 7.88
C GLN A 140 -25.85 11.82 8.47
N PHE A 141 -24.81 12.13 7.70
CA PHE A 141 -23.43 12.14 8.21
C PHE A 141 -23.25 13.16 9.35
N THR A 142 -23.80 14.36 9.19
CA THR A 142 -23.70 15.40 10.22
C THR A 142 -24.46 15.00 11.49
N ALA A 143 -25.61 14.35 11.36
CA ALA A 143 -26.33 13.77 12.51
C ALA A 143 -25.56 12.63 13.18
N ALA A 144 -24.84 11.80 12.41
CA ALA A 144 -23.98 10.75 12.95
C ALA A 144 -22.79 11.35 13.73
N ARG A 145 -22.14 12.38 13.19
CA ARG A 145 -21.11 13.14 13.92
C ARG A 145 -21.66 13.72 15.23
N ALA A 146 -22.80 14.42 15.17
CA ALA A 146 -23.43 15.00 16.34
C ALA A 146 -23.78 13.96 17.42
N PHE A 147 -24.14 12.74 17.01
CA PHE A 147 -24.34 11.61 17.93
C PHE A 147 -23.05 11.25 18.68
N PHE A 148 -21.93 11.08 17.97
CA PHE A 148 -20.63 10.77 18.59
C PHE A 148 -20.09 11.93 19.44
N ASP A 149 -20.23 13.17 18.98
CA ASP A 149 -19.85 14.36 19.75
C ASP A 149 -20.69 14.46 21.04
N SER A 150 -21.99 14.14 20.99
CA SER A 150 -22.85 14.08 22.19
C SER A 150 -22.41 13.02 23.20
N LEU A 151 -21.88 11.88 22.75
CA LEU A 151 -21.30 10.87 23.64
C LEU A 151 -20.03 11.40 24.33
N ALA A 152 -19.19 12.11 23.59
CA ALA A 152 -17.96 12.72 24.10
C ALA A 152 -18.26 13.84 25.12
N ASP A 153 -19.16 14.77 24.78
CA ASP A 153 -19.54 15.91 25.63
C ASP A 153 -20.17 15.47 26.96
N ARG A 154 -20.93 14.36 26.94
CA ARG A 154 -21.54 13.75 28.13
C ARG A 154 -20.57 12.86 28.92
N LYS A 155 -19.31 12.76 28.48
CA LYS A 155 -18.25 11.92 29.08
C LYS A 155 -18.63 10.44 29.16
N HIS A 156 -19.39 9.96 28.18
CA HIS A 156 -19.71 8.53 28.06
C HIS A 156 -18.56 7.71 27.48
N ILE A 157 -17.59 8.35 26.80
CA ILE A 157 -16.46 7.69 26.15
C ILE A 157 -15.15 8.09 26.85
N ASP A 158 -14.15 7.22 26.79
CA ASP A 158 -12.80 7.47 27.29
C ASP A 158 -12.11 8.67 26.62
N PRO A 159 -11.36 9.51 27.37
CA PRO A 159 -10.63 10.63 26.79
C PRO A 159 -9.68 10.24 25.63
N PRO A 160 -8.90 9.14 25.70
CA PRO A 160 -8.11 8.64 24.56
C PRO A 160 -8.94 8.39 23.28
N ALA A 161 -10.17 7.89 23.39
CA ALA A 161 -11.04 7.67 22.24
C ALA A 161 -11.66 8.98 21.73
N ILE A 162 -11.98 9.93 22.62
CA ILE A 162 -12.41 11.29 22.25
C ILE A 162 -11.31 12.00 21.43
N ASP A 163 -10.05 11.94 21.88
CA ASP A 163 -8.91 12.52 21.15
C ASP A 163 -8.81 11.98 19.71
N LEU A 164 -9.04 10.66 19.53
CA LEU A 164 -8.97 10.00 18.23
C LEU A 164 -10.19 10.35 17.36
N LEU A 165 -11.39 10.49 17.94
CA LEU A 165 -12.56 11.03 17.24
C LEU A 165 -12.32 12.44 16.71
N GLN A 166 -11.75 13.33 17.55
CA GLN A 166 -11.40 14.69 17.11
C GLN A 166 -10.37 14.68 15.98
N THR A 167 -9.41 13.73 16.03
CA THR A 167 -8.45 13.55 14.93
C THR A 167 -9.15 13.10 13.64
N ALA A 168 -10.11 12.19 13.73
CA ALA A 168 -10.92 11.76 12.60
C ALA A 168 -11.70 12.93 11.97
N TRP A 169 -12.36 13.75 12.81
CA TRP A 169 -13.08 14.93 12.35
C TRP A 169 -12.18 15.96 11.67
N GLY A 170 -10.96 16.15 12.18
CA GLY A 170 -9.96 17.04 11.57
C GLY A 170 -9.55 16.61 10.15
N ASN A 171 -9.55 15.29 9.87
CA ASN A 171 -9.19 14.74 8.57
C ASN A 171 -10.37 14.64 7.59
N SER A 172 -11.59 14.94 8.03
CA SER A 172 -12.82 14.91 7.22
C SER A 172 -13.46 16.29 7.18
N THR A 173 -12.76 17.26 6.60
CA THR A 173 -13.15 18.69 6.61
C THR A 173 -14.47 18.98 5.91
N TRP A 174 -14.95 18.08 5.04
CA TRP A 174 -16.26 18.17 4.39
C TRP A 174 -17.43 17.95 5.36
N LEU A 175 -17.18 17.33 6.51
CA LEU A 175 -18.20 17.00 7.50
C LEU A 175 -18.38 18.16 8.49
N PRO A 176 -19.48 18.92 8.44
CA PRO A 176 -19.67 20.07 9.32
C PRO A 176 -19.92 19.65 10.78
N SER A 177 -19.68 20.57 11.72
CA SER A 177 -19.96 20.35 13.15
C SER A 177 -21.37 20.78 13.56
N GLU A 178 -22.08 21.56 12.74
CA GLU A 178 -23.40 22.11 13.09
C GLU A 178 -24.52 21.09 12.89
N VAL A 179 -25.38 20.91 13.90
CA VAL A 179 -26.46 19.92 13.87
C VAL A 179 -27.50 20.29 12.80
N PRO A 180 -27.82 19.39 11.85
CA PRO A 180 -28.76 19.69 10.79
C PRO A 180 -30.20 19.74 11.33
N ALA A 181 -30.98 20.68 10.81
CA ALA A 181 -32.43 20.60 10.94
C ALA A 181 -32.95 19.40 10.13
N GLN A 182 -33.69 18.50 10.79
CA GLN A 182 -34.46 17.41 10.18
C GLN A 182 -33.62 16.34 9.44
N ALA A 183 -32.60 15.76 10.07
CA ALA A 183 -31.97 14.53 9.57
C ALA A 183 -32.85 13.29 9.81
N SER A 184 -32.77 12.28 8.93
CA SER A 184 -33.49 11.01 9.12
C SER A 184 -32.88 10.16 10.23
N LEU A 185 -31.57 10.26 10.46
CA LEU A 185 -30.90 9.65 11.61
C LEU A 185 -31.22 10.45 12.89
N VAL A 186 -31.86 9.78 13.84
CA VAL A 186 -32.31 10.33 15.12
C VAL A 186 -31.74 9.54 16.30
N ASN A 187 -31.69 10.17 17.46
CA ASN A 187 -31.24 9.54 18.72
C ASN A 187 -32.12 10.03 19.89
N ASN A 188 -32.01 9.41 21.06
CA ASN A 188 -32.85 9.73 22.21
C ASN A 188 -32.15 10.50 23.34
N PHE A 189 -31.03 11.20 23.09
CA PHE A 189 -30.30 11.93 24.15
C PHE A 189 -31.21 12.89 24.93
N ASP A 190 -31.90 13.78 24.22
CA ASP A 190 -32.70 14.84 24.85
C ASP A 190 -34.20 14.71 24.59
N ARG A 191 -34.59 13.91 23.58
CA ARG A 191 -36.00 13.71 23.19
C ARG A 191 -36.30 12.23 22.94
N PRO A 192 -37.38 11.66 23.49
CA PRO A 192 -37.77 10.28 23.19
C PRO A 192 -38.02 10.03 21.69
N LEU A 193 -37.67 8.83 21.19
CA LEU A 193 -37.86 8.48 19.78
C LEU A 193 -39.33 8.52 19.37
N ILE A 194 -40.26 8.11 20.25
CA ILE A 194 -41.70 8.18 19.95
C ILE A 194 -42.18 9.61 19.66
N ALA A 195 -41.62 10.61 20.36
CA ALA A 195 -41.99 12.00 20.16
C ALA A 195 -41.48 12.51 18.81
N GLN A 196 -40.27 12.10 18.42
CA GLN A 196 -39.68 12.44 17.12
C GLN A 196 -40.43 11.75 15.97
N LEU A 197 -40.82 10.48 16.13
CA LEU A 197 -41.66 9.76 15.17
C LEU A 197 -43.03 10.44 15.00
N ARG A 198 -43.65 10.88 16.09
CA ARG A 198 -44.91 11.63 16.04
C ARG A 198 -44.76 12.94 15.28
N ASP A 199 -43.67 13.66 15.49
CA ASP A 199 -43.45 14.93 14.78
C ASP A 199 -43.28 14.71 13.26
N ALA A 200 -42.79 13.54 12.84
CA ALA A 200 -42.69 13.15 11.42
C ALA A 200 -44.00 12.61 10.83
N ALA A 201 -44.87 12.02 11.65
CA ALA A 201 -46.13 11.42 11.25
C ALA A 201 -47.32 12.40 11.41
N SER A 202 -47.43 13.38 10.52
CA SER A 202 -48.41 14.46 10.63
C SER A 202 -49.87 14.08 10.30
N ASP A 203 -50.07 12.99 9.56
CA ASP A 203 -51.39 12.55 9.10
C ASP A 203 -52.03 11.50 10.02
N PRO A 204 -53.36 11.34 10.03
CA PRO A 204 -54.02 10.25 10.75
C PRO A 204 -53.51 8.87 10.29
N VAL A 205 -53.25 7.98 11.24
CA VAL A 205 -52.74 6.62 10.97
C VAL A 205 -53.89 5.68 10.64
N LEU A 206 -53.91 5.14 9.43
CA LEU A 206 -54.89 4.14 9.00
C LEU A 206 -54.52 2.74 9.49
N GLU A 207 -53.23 2.43 9.51
CA GLU A 207 -52.71 1.16 9.97
C GLU A 207 -51.33 1.36 10.59
N MET A 208 -51.08 0.68 11.69
CA MET A 208 -49.78 0.61 12.34
C MET A 208 -49.29 -0.84 12.34
N VAL A 209 -48.10 -1.08 11.80
CA VAL A 209 -47.44 -2.38 11.82
C VAL A 209 -46.17 -2.28 12.67
N VAL A 210 -46.03 -3.13 13.68
CA VAL A 210 -44.92 -3.04 14.64
C VAL A 210 -44.26 -4.39 14.83
N HIS A 211 -42.94 -4.37 14.95
CA HIS A 211 -42.12 -5.54 15.24
C HIS A 211 -40.92 -5.16 16.09
N ALA A 212 -40.65 -5.95 17.13
CA ALA A 212 -39.36 -5.98 17.82
C ALA A 212 -39.18 -7.35 18.52
N PRO A 213 -37.94 -7.81 18.71
CA PRO A 213 -37.68 -9.05 19.44
C PRO A 213 -37.93 -8.93 20.95
N PHE A 214 -37.92 -7.72 21.54
CA PHE A 214 -38.12 -7.53 22.98
C PHE A 214 -39.19 -6.48 23.28
N HIS A 215 -40.01 -6.80 24.29
CA HIS A 215 -41.08 -5.94 24.80
C HIS A 215 -40.92 -5.70 26.31
N ASP A 216 -41.48 -4.58 26.81
CA ASP A 216 -41.71 -4.46 28.26
C ASP A 216 -42.59 -5.62 28.74
N LYS A 217 -42.37 -6.09 29.98
CA LYS A 217 -43.21 -7.12 30.61
C LYS A 217 -44.71 -6.82 30.52
N ASP A 218 -45.08 -5.58 30.82
CA ASP A 218 -46.46 -5.09 30.73
C ASP A 218 -46.84 -4.52 29.34
N CYS A 219 -45.94 -4.63 28.36
CA CYS A 219 -46.04 -4.15 26.98
C CYS A 219 -46.40 -2.66 26.85
N ALA A 220 -45.97 -1.82 27.80
CA ALA A 220 -46.39 -0.43 27.84
C ALA A 220 -45.90 0.44 26.68
N ALA A 221 -44.75 0.15 26.06
CA ALA A 221 -44.35 0.85 24.85
C ALA A 221 -45.37 0.68 23.71
N LEU A 222 -45.91 -0.54 23.55
CA LEU A 222 -46.95 -0.81 22.57
C LEU A 222 -48.25 -0.06 22.90
N ASP A 223 -48.65 -0.05 24.17
CA ASP A 223 -49.82 0.69 24.65
C ASP A 223 -49.68 2.22 24.41
N GLN A 224 -48.48 2.75 24.65
CA GLN A 224 -48.17 4.16 24.41
C GLN A 224 -48.16 4.50 22.92
N LEU A 225 -47.68 3.62 22.04
CA LEU A 225 -47.77 3.80 20.58
C LEU A 225 -49.23 3.88 20.14
N LEU A 226 -50.09 2.97 20.63
CA LEU A 226 -51.52 2.99 20.32
C LEU A 226 -52.19 4.26 20.82
N THR A 227 -51.85 4.71 22.03
CA THR A 227 -52.37 5.95 22.61
C THR A 227 -51.93 7.18 21.82
N THR A 228 -50.68 7.20 21.36
CA THR A 228 -50.09 8.36 20.67
C THR A 228 -50.59 8.49 19.22
N PHE A 229 -50.71 7.39 18.49
CA PHE A 229 -51.02 7.40 17.06
C PHE A 229 -52.47 7.08 16.72
N GLN A 230 -53.21 6.47 17.66
CA GLN A 230 -54.62 6.09 17.51
C GLN A 230 -54.93 5.43 16.15
N PRO A 231 -54.19 4.37 15.75
CA PRO A 231 -54.33 3.79 14.43
C PRO A 231 -55.70 3.09 14.27
N LYS A 232 -56.28 3.14 13.07
CA LYS A 232 -57.54 2.40 12.80
C LYS A 232 -57.37 0.89 12.75
N ARG A 233 -56.13 0.40 12.54
CA ARG A 233 -55.75 -1.02 12.56
C ARG A 233 -54.36 -1.17 13.15
N LEU A 234 -54.15 -2.24 13.92
CA LEU A 234 -52.85 -2.63 14.43
C LEU A 234 -52.51 -4.03 13.90
N ARG A 235 -51.29 -4.20 13.39
CA ARG A 235 -50.66 -5.51 13.18
C ARG A 235 -49.40 -5.60 14.03
N LEU A 236 -49.44 -6.46 15.04
CA LEU A 236 -48.28 -6.81 15.84
C LEU A 236 -47.62 -8.05 15.24
N LEU A 237 -46.37 -7.91 14.81
CA LEU A 237 -45.59 -8.98 14.23
C LEU A 237 -44.70 -9.59 15.32
N VAL A 238 -44.78 -10.91 15.51
CA VAL A 238 -43.99 -11.66 16.50
C VAL A 238 -43.29 -12.83 15.83
N THR A 239 -42.20 -13.30 16.44
CA THR A 239 -41.55 -14.57 16.08
C THR A 239 -41.65 -15.54 17.26
N HIS A 240 -41.25 -16.80 17.06
CA HIS A 240 -41.11 -17.76 18.16
C HIS A 240 -40.07 -17.34 19.23
N ALA A 241 -39.16 -16.43 18.89
CA ALA A 241 -38.12 -15.94 19.79
C ALA A 241 -38.44 -14.54 20.38
N THR A 242 -39.65 -14.02 20.15
CA THR A 242 -40.06 -12.73 20.73
C THR A 242 -40.20 -12.83 22.25
N SER A 243 -39.41 -12.02 22.97
CA SER A 243 -39.50 -11.83 24.42
C SER A 243 -40.67 -10.90 24.76
N ALA A 244 -41.81 -11.48 25.09
CA ALA A 244 -43.01 -10.73 25.51
C ALA A 244 -43.92 -11.58 26.40
N GLU A 245 -44.70 -10.93 27.26
CA GLU A 245 -45.73 -11.59 28.05
C GLU A 245 -47.04 -11.65 27.25
N THR A 246 -47.48 -12.87 26.91
CA THR A 246 -48.70 -13.11 26.11
C THR A 246 -49.95 -12.49 26.72
N THR A 247 -50.12 -12.58 28.04
CA THR A 247 -51.24 -11.98 28.79
C THR A 247 -51.26 -10.45 28.66
N SER A 248 -50.10 -9.81 28.67
CA SER A 248 -49.95 -8.36 28.50
C SER A 248 -50.28 -7.93 27.07
N ILE A 249 -49.87 -8.71 26.06
CA ILE A 249 -50.27 -8.49 24.66
C ILE A 249 -51.78 -8.63 24.52
N GLU A 250 -52.39 -9.72 25.01
CA GLU A 250 -53.83 -9.96 24.96
C GLU A 250 -54.64 -8.82 25.60
N ARG A 251 -54.16 -8.30 26.74
CA ARG A 251 -54.77 -7.15 27.42
C ARG A 251 -54.77 -5.89 26.54
N ILE A 252 -53.68 -5.62 25.83
CA ILE A 252 -53.55 -4.43 24.97
C ILE A 252 -54.37 -4.56 23.69
N LEU A 253 -54.40 -5.74 23.09
CA LEU A 253 -55.22 -6.01 21.91
C LEU A 253 -56.72 -5.95 22.27
N GLY A 254 -57.09 -6.51 23.42
CA GLY A 254 -58.48 -6.61 23.85
C GLY A 254 -59.33 -7.41 22.84
N ALA A 255 -60.64 -7.14 22.83
CA ALA A 255 -61.58 -7.77 21.89
C ALA A 255 -61.74 -7.00 20.57
N ASP A 256 -60.80 -6.10 20.23
CA ASP A 256 -60.87 -5.25 19.04
C ASP A 256 -60.39 -6.02 17.79
N PRO A 257 -61.27 -6.36 16.84
CA PRO A 257 -60.92 -7.15 15.66
C PRO A 257 -60.00 -6.40 14.68
N SER A 258 -59.82 -5.08 14.86
CA SER A 258 -58.88 -4.29 14.07
C SER A 258 -57.42 -4.44 14.53
N ARG A 259 -57.18 -5.16 15.63
CA ARG A 259 -55.87 -5.41 16.21
C ARG A 259 -55.54 -6.90 16.09
N THR A 260 -54.53 -7.24 15.30
CA THR A 260 -54.17 -8.62 15.02
C THR A 260 -52.71 -8.91 15.37
N VAL A 261 -52.42 -10.19 15.59
CA VAL A 261 -51.06 -10.70 15.73
C VAL A 261 -50.76 -11.62 14.56
N GLU A 262 -49.57 -11.45 13.99
CA GLU A 262 -49.06 -12.30 12.92
C GLU A 262 -47.73 -12.90 13.37
N LEU A 263 -47.59 -14.21 13.23
CA LEU A 263 -46.32 -14.92 13.34
C LEU A 263 -45.53 -14.67 12.05
N VAL A 264 -44.26 -14.34 12.22
CA VAL A 264 -43.38 -13.93 11.13
C VAL A 264 -42.12 -14.78 11.12
N ASP A 265 -41.83 -15.36 9.97
CA ASP A 265 -40.60 -16.11 9.68
C ASP A 265 -39.89 -15.46 8.49
N VAL A 266 -38.54 -15.54 8.47
CA VAL A 266 -37.76 -15.08 7.31
C VAL A 266 -37.99 -16.06 6.15
N VAL A 267 -38.26 -15.53 4.96
CA VAL A 267 -38.45 -16.34 3.74
C VAL A 267 -37.17 -17.12 3.45
N ASP A 268 -37.32 -18.39 3.06
CA ASP A 268 -36.25 -19.36 2.77
C ASP A 268 -35.37 -19.77 3.97
N GLU A 269 -35.39 -19.04 5.09
CA GLU A 269 -34.68 -19.38 6.33
C GLU A 269 -35.56 -19.22 7.60
N PRO A 270 -36.56 -20.09 7.83
CA PRO A 270 -37.53 -19.91 8.93
C PRO A 270 -36.93 -19.99 10.34
N SER A 271 -35.73 -20.55 10.50
CA SER A 271 -35.01 -20.59 11.77
C SER A 271 -34.24 -19.31 12.09
N THR A 272 -34.15 -18.37 11.14
CA THR A 272 -33.38 -17.14 11.31
C THR A 272 -34.01 -16.25 12.37
N TYR A 273 -33.18 -15.81 13.30
CA TYR A 273 -33.59 -14.90 14.36
C TYR A 273 -33.81 -13.50 13.78
N LEU A 274 -35.08 -13.08 13.65
CA LEU A 274 -35.44 -11.75 13.19
C LEU A 274 -35.18 -10.73 14.31
N HIS A 275 -34.01 -10.10 14.25
CA HIS A 275 -33.59 -9.10 15.22
C HIS A 275 -33.97 -7.67 14.80
N ALA A 276 -34.31 -7.42 13.54
CA ALA A 276 -34.77 -6.12 13.06
C ALA A 276 -35.94 -5.57 13.90
N LYS A 277 -36.02 -4.24 14.01
CA LYS A 277 -37.07 -3.53 14.75
C LYS A 277 -37.68 -2.46 13.87
N TRP A 278 -39.00 -2.36 13.86
CA TRP A 278 -39.67 -1.27 13.17
C TRP A 278 -41.03 -0.89 13.75
N VAL A 279 -41.36 0.39 13.59
CA VAL A 279 -42.71 0.95 13.75
C VAL A 279 -43.09 1.61 12.42
N HIS A 280 -44.03 1.00 11.70
CA HIS A 280 -44.50 1.45 10.40
C HIS A 280 -45.91 2.04 10.53
N LEU A 281 -46.04 3.32 10.22
CA LEU A 281 -47.27 4.10 10.25
C LEU A 281 -47.75 4.36 8.84
N ILE A 282 -48.89 3.79 8.48
CA ILE A 282 -49.48 3.90 7.14
C ILE A 282 -50.61 4.94 7.18
N HIS A 283 -50.48 5.98 6.37
CA HIS A 283 -51.47 7.06 6.23
C HIS A 283 -52.27 6.91 4.93
N SER A 284 -53.07 7.93 4.59
CA SER A 284 -53.92 7.89 3.40
C SER A 284 -53.12 7.93 2.09
N LYS A 285 -52.06 8.76 2.04
CA LYS A 285 -51.24 9.04 0.85
C LYS A 285 -49.74 8.80 1.07
N SER A 286 -49.31 8.67 2.31
CA SER A 286 -47.91 8.58 2.72
C SER A 286 -47.74 7.49 3.79
N GLU A 287 -46.49 7.17 4.07
CA GLU A 287 -46.06 6.25 5.12
C GLU A 287 -44.91 6.87 5.89
N THR A 288 -44.83 6.56 7.19
CA THR A 288 -43.71 6.93 8.06
C THR A 288 -43.17 5.66 8.72
N LEU A 289 -41.86 5.46 8.68
CA LEU A 289 -41.19 4.29 9.21
C LEU A 289 -40.11 4.70 10.20
N LEU A 290 -40.14 4.13 11.40
CA LEU A 290 -39.02 4.13 12.34
C LEU A 290 -38.36 2.76 12.32
N THR A 291 -37.06 2.71 12.06
CA THR A 291 -36.20 1.51 12.22
C THR A 291 -34.99 1.83 13.10
N GLY A 292 -34.18 0.82 13.42
CA GLY A 292 -32.89 0.99 14.10
C GLY A 292 -32.76 0.10 15.33
N SER A 293 -32.15 0.62 16.39
CA SER A 293 -31.78 -0.18 17.55
C SER A 293 -32.89 -0.34 18.59
N ALA A 294 -33.91 0.52 18.57
CA ALA A 294 -34.90 0.59 19.64
C ALA A 294 -35.92 -0.57 19.64
N ASN A 295 -36.00 -1.28 20.76
CA ASN A 295 -37.02 -2.30 21.02
C ASN A 295 -38.38 -1.69 21.41
N LEU A 296 -39.43 -2.50 21.47
CA LEU A 296 -40.75 -2.10 21.98
C LEU A 296 -40.77 -2.04 23.51
N SER A 297 -39.90 -1.20 24.09
CA SER A 297 -39.75 -0.98 25.53
C SER A 297 -39.76 0.50 25.92
N ARG A 298 -40.06 0.78 27.19
CA ARG A 298 -39.99 2.14 27.76
C ARG A 298 -38.59 2.72 27.66
N SER A 299 -37.57 1.94 27.99
CA SER A 299 -36.17 2.38 28.02
C SER A 299 -35.66 2.77 26.64
N ALA A 300 -36.13 2.12 25.58
CA ALA A 300 -35.67 2.38 24.21
C ALA A 300 -36.49 3.46 23.49
N LEU A 301 -37.83 3.39 23.52
CA LEU A 301 -38.69 4.27 22.70
C LEU A 301 -39.23 5.50 23.43
N LEU A 302 -39.53 5.36 24.72
CA LEU A 302 -40.35 6.34 25.45
C LEU A 302 -39.55 7.27 26.34
N ARG A 303 -38.29 6.97 26.62
CA ARG A 303 -37.43 7.73 27.53
C ARG A 303 -36.26 8.37 26.79
N THR A 304 -35.76 9.45 27.38
CA THR A 304 -34.45 10.01 27.04
C THR A 304 -33.35 9.20 27.73
N THR A 305 -32.09 9.44 27.37
CA THR A 305 -30.95 8.72 27.98
C THR A 305 -30.83 8.95 29.48
N ALA A 306 -31.38 10.04 30.02
CA ALA A 306 -31.42 10.30 31.47
C ALA A 306 -32.11 9.19 32.29
N ALA A 307 -33.00 8.39 31.68
CA ALA A 307 -33.73 7.31 32.36
C ALA A 307 -33.95 6.06 31.49
N GLY A 308 -33.27 5.97 30.35
CA GLY A 308 -33.45 4.95 29.33
C GLY A 308 -32.13 4.63 28.62
N ASN A 309 -32.19 3.79 27.60
CA ASN A 309 -31.01 3.38 26.83
C ASN A 309 -30.47 4.53 25.98
N ILE A 310 -29.25 4.41 25.45
CA ILE A 310 -28.79 5.22 24.31
C ILE A 310 -29.17 4.48 23.03
N GLU A 311 -30.11 5.04 22.26
CA GLU A 311 -30.62 4.45 21.03
C GLU A 311 -30.39 5.37 19.83
N ALA A 312 -30.22 4.75 18.65
CA ALA A 312 -30.24 5.44 17.38
C ALA A 312 -31.29 4.81 16.46
N GLY A 313 -31.99 5.64 15.71
CA GLY A 313 -33.04 5.20 14.79
C GLY A 313 -33.02 5.97 13.49
N ILE A 314 -33.68 5.42 12.48
CA ILE A 314 -33.92 6.08 11.20
C ILE A 314 -35.41 6.35 11.10
N ILE A 315 -35.80 7.62 10.97
CA ILE A 315 -37.16 8.02 10.61
C ILE A 315 -37.18 8.37 9.13
N SER A 316 -37.94 7.60 8.36
CA SER A 316 -38.14 7.81 6.92
C SER A 316 -39.60 8.07 6.62
N ALA A 317 -39.86 8.97 5.65
CA ALA A 317 -41.19 9.22 5.12
C ALA A 317 -41.21 8.94 3.62
N GLY A 318 -42.30 8.33 3.14
CA GLY A 318 -42.45 7.94 1.74
C GLY A 318 -43.88 8.07 1.24
N ALA A 319 -44.06 7.93 -0.07
CA ALA A 319 -45.39 7.73 -0.64
C ALA A 319 -45.95 6.39 -0.15
N ARG A 320 -47.28 6.23 -0.22
CA ARG A 320 -47.92 4.96 0.14
C ARG A 320 -47.37 3.80 -0.69
N GLY A 321 -47.01 2.70 -0.04
CA GLY A 321 -46.35 1.52 -0.60
C GLY A 321 -44.83 1.62 -0.67
N ALA A 322 -44.20 2.72 -0.22
CA ALA A 322 -42.76 2.90 -0.32
C ALA A 322 -41.97 1.88 0.51
N PHE A 323 -42.56 1.35 1.59
CA PHE A 323 -41.89 0.41 2.49
C PHE A 323 -42.39 -1.04 2.34
N ASP A 324 -43.20 -1.34 1.31
CA ASP A 324 -43.74 -2.70 1.08
C ASP A 324 -42.64 -3.75 0.89
N GLY A 325 -41.47 -3.34 0.38
CA GLY A 325 -40.31 -4.21 0.18
C GLY A 325 -39.81 -4.90 1.44
N ILE A 326 -39.95 -4.28 2.62
CA ILE A 326 -39.55 -4.89 3.91
C ILE A 326 -40.33 -6.20 4.14
N TYR A 327 -41.59 -6.24 3.72
CA TYR A 327 -42.45 -7.40 3.93
C TYR A 327 -42.29 -8.50 2.88
N ALA A 328 -41.53 -8.26 1.81
CA ALA A 328 -41.26 -9.27 0.79
C ALA A 328 -40.34 -10.41 1.30
N HIS A 329 -39.56 -10.12 2.34
CA HIS A 329 -38.57 -11.04 2.93
C HIS A 329 -39.12 -11.84 4.11
N VAL A 330 -40.41 -11.68 4.44
CA VAL A 330 -41.02 -12.38 5.57
C VAL A 330 -42.33 -13.06 5.20
N GLN A 331 -42.48 -14.30 5.66
CA GLN A 331 -43.75 -15.01 5.60
C GLN A 331 -44.56 -14.67 6.84
N ARG A 332 -45.83 -14.28 6.65
CA ARG A 332 -46.72 -13.85 7.73
C ARG A 332 -47.90 -14.79 7.85
N GLN A 333 -48.18 -15.22 9.07
CA GLN A 333 -49.29 -16.13 9.39
C GLN A 333 -50.14 -15.55 10.53
N PRO A 334 -51.46 -15.38 10.36
CA PRO A 334 -52.31 -14.91 11.44
C PRO A 334 -52.30 -15.85 12.65
N VAL A 335 -52.19 -15.27 13.85
CA VAL A 335 -52.21 -16.02 15.12
C VAL A 335 -53.60 -15.91 15.74
N THR A 336 -54.26 -17.05 15.91
CA THR A 336 -55.59 -17.13 16.56
C THR A 336 -55.52 -17.43 18.05
N ASN A 337 -54.42 -18.06 18.51
CA ASN A 337 -54.18 -18.37 19.91
C ASN A 337 -52.74 -17.97 20.29
N LEU A 338 -52.58 -16.85 21.01
CA LEU A 338 -51.28 -16.37 21.46
C LEU A 338 -50.58 -17.34 22.41
N GLY A 339 -51.34 -18.03 23.27
CA GLY A 339 -50.82 -19.00 24.22
C GLY A 339 -50.12 -20.21 23.57
N SER A 340 -50.42 -20.53 22.31
CA SER A 340 -49.73 -21.62 21.60
C SER A 340 -48.34 -21.26 21.07
N LEU A 341 -47.96 -19.97 21.09
CA LEU A 341 -46.64 -19.53 20.63
C LEU A 341 -45.54 -19.76 21.67
N GLY A 342 -45.90 -19.96 22.95
CA GLY A 342 -44.93 -20.19 24.02
C GLY A 342 -44.04 -18.99 24.36
N LEU A 343 -44.46 -17.77 23.99
CA LEU A 343 -43.69 -16.56 24.30
C LEU A 343 -43.60 -16.37 25.81
N SER A 344 -42.39 -16.08 26.27
CA SER A 344 -42.12 -15.74 27.66
C SER A 344 -41.15 -14.57 27.69
N ILE A 345 -41.15 -13.85 28.82
CA ILE A 345 -40.10 -12.87 29.04
C ILE A 345 -38.80 -13.66 29.21
N HIS A 346 -37.94 -13.53 28.20
CA HIS A 346 -36.53 -13.83 28.38
C HIS A 346 -36.03 -12.77 29.34
N GLU A 347 -35.89 -13.14 30.62
CA GLU A 347 -35.09 -12.37 31.55
C GLU A 347 -33.70 -12.28 30.92
N VAL A 348 -33.39 -11.13 30.33
CA VAL A 348 -32.03 -10.60 30.49
C VAL A 348 -31.93 -10.52 32.00
N ALA A 349 -31.18 -11.46 32.58
CA ALA A 349 -31.06 -11.54 34.03
C ALA A 349 -30.89 -10.11 34.56
N PRO A 350 -31.62 -9.69 35.61
CA PRO A 350 -31.18 -8.53 36.34
C PRO A 350 -29.75 -8.84 36.68
N ASP A 351 -28.83 -8.18 35.99
CA ASP A 351 -27.43 -8.39 36.21
C ASP A 351 -27.27 -8.13 37.69
N ASP A 352 -26.74 -9.10 38.43
CA ASP A 352 -26.29 -8.86 39.78
C ASP A 352 -25.36 -7.66 39.62
N GLU A 353 -25.87 -6.47 39.97
CA GLU A 353 -25.05 -5.33 40.33
C GLU A 353 -24.29 -5.83 41.54
N ALA A 354 -23.23 -6.60 41.29
CA ALA A 354 -22.08 -6.57 42.12
C ALA A 354 -21.68 -5.10 42.08
N VAL A 355 -22.22 -4.34 43.03
CA VAL A 355 -21.56 -3.15 43.54
C VAL A 355 -20.20 -3.69 43.93
N ILE A 356 -19.23 -3.58 43.01
CA ILE A 356 -17.84 -3.83 43.32
C ILE A 356 -17.51 -2.71 44.30
N ASP A 357 -17.62 -3.04 45.58
CA ASP A 357 -17.30 -2.14 46.67
C ASP A 357 -15.77 -2.02 46.67
N GLY A 358 -15.26 -1.06 45.91
CA GLY A 358 -13.83 -0.97 45.63
C GLY A 358 -13.46 -0.02 44.50
N LEU A 359 -12.15 0.17 44.35
CA LEU A 359 -11.54 1.03 43.34
C LEU A 359 -11.44 0.26 42.01
N VAL A 360 -12.22 0.64 41.00
CA VAL A 360 -12.27 -0.04 39.69
C VAL A 360 -11.52 0.77 38.65
N ALA A 361 -10.62 0.13 37.89
CA ALA A 361 -9.94 0.81 36.79
C ALA A 361 -10.90 1.00 35.61
N LEU A 362 -11.03 2.24 35.15
CA LEU A 362 -11.90 2.62 34.05
C LEU A 362 -11.20 2.46 32.70
N TRP A 363 -9.99 2.98 32.57
CA TRP A 363 -9.19 2.92 31.35
C TRP A 363 -7.71 3.08 31.64
N SER A 364 -6.86 2.67 30.70
CA SER A 364 -5.41 2.81 30.81
C SER A 364 -4.75 3.21 29.50
N ARG A 365 -3.58 3.82 29.58
CA ARG A 365 -2.80 4.31 28.44
C ARG A 365 -1.33 3.97 28.64
N LEU A 366 -0.68 3.48 27.60
CA LEU A 366 0.76 3.24 27.59
C LEU A 366 1.47 4.28 26.71
N ASP A 367 2.42 5.01 27.29
CA ASP A 367 3.31 5.93 26.58
C ASP A 367 4.77 5.59 26.89
N GLY A 368 5.41 4.86 25.97
CA GLY A 368 6.77 4.36 26.19
C GLY A 368 6.81 3.42 27.39
N ASN A 369 7.49 3.81 28.46
CA ASN A 369 7.56 3.03 29.69
C ASN A 369 6.58 3.48 30.79
N GLN A 370 5.65 4.39 30.50
CA GLN A 370 4.68 4.89 31.47
C GLN A 370 3.29 4.31 31.17
N LEU A 371 2.75 3.54 32.12
CA LEU A 371 1.37 3.07 32.11
C LEU A 371 0.55 3.98 33.03
N ALA A 372 -0.36 4.76 32.47
CA ALA A 372 -1.35 5.52 33.23
C ALA A 372 -2.65 4.72 33.35
N VAL A 373 -3.21 4.62 34.55
CA VAL A 373 -4.48 3.93 34.85
C VAL A 373 -5.38 4.91 35.59
N THR A 374 -6.59 5.11 35.07
CA THR A 374 -7.61 5.96 35.71
C THR A 374 -8.65 5.09 36.38
N PHE A 375 -9.02 5.41 37.61
CA PHE A 375 -9.95 4.68 38.44
C PHE A 375 -11.29 5.40 38.63
N SER A 376 -12.29 4.65 39.12
CA SER A 376 -13.65 5.13 39.39
C SER A 376 -13.74 6.19 40.49
N ALA A 377 -12.74 6.25 41.38
CA ALA A 377 -12.67 7.18 42.50
C ALA A 377 -11.21 7.57 42.78
N ALA A 378 -11.01 8.51 43.71
CA ALA A 378 -9.69 8.92 44.17
C ALA A 378 -8.92 7.73 44.75
N VAL A 379 -7.68 7.57 44.31
CA VAL A 379 -6.79 6.48 44.68
C VAL A 379 -6.07 6.87 45.99
N PRO A 380 -6.17 6.08 47.08
CA PRO A 380 -5.42 6.36 48.30
C PRO A 380 -3.91 6.32 48.07
N LEU A 381 -3.17 7.32 48.60
CA LEU A 381 -1.70 7.36 48.50
C LEU A 381 -1.00 6.15 49.16
N THR A 382 -1.71 5.42 50.02
CA THR A 382 -1.21 4.22 50.70
C THR A 382 -1.48 2.93 49.93
N SER A 383 -2.21 2.98 48.81
CA SER A 383 -2.58 1.78 48.06
C SER A 383 -1.36 1.12 47.42
N LYS A 384 -1.33 -0.21 47.50
CA LYS A 384 -0.33 -1.06 46.85
C LYS A 384 -0.88 -1.59 45.54
N PHE A 385 -0.04 -1.67 44.52
CA PHE A 385 -0.42 -2.17 43.21
C PHE A 385 0.46 -3.35 42.83
N GLN A 386 -0.17 -4.37 42.27
CA GLN A 386 0.51 -5.43 41.52
C GLN A 386 -0.06 -5.43 40.10
N LEU A 387 0.84 -5.53 39.12
CA LEU A 387 0.51 -5.52 37.71
C LEU A 387 0.90 -6.86 37.09
N GLU A 388 0.01 -7.47 36.34
CA GLU A 388 0.29 -8.68 35.57
C GLU A 388 0.01 -8.43 34.08
N ASP A 389 0.80 -9.06 33.21
CA ASP A 389 0.55 -9.04 31.77
C ASP A 389 -0.35 -10.20 31.30
N ASP A 390 -0.54 -10.32 29.99
CA ASP A 390 -1.36 -11.37 29.40
C ASP A 390 -0.85 -12.79 29.67
N ALA A 391 0.47 -12.98 29.86
CA ALA A 391 1.05 -14.27 30.22
C ALA A 391 0.85 -14.61 31.71
N GLY A 392 0.37 -13.65 32.52
CA GLY A 392 0.23 -13.78 33.96
C GLY A 392 1.55 -13.58 34.71
N ASP A 393 2.58 -13.04 34.07
CA ASP A 393 3.79 -12.67 34.79
C ASP A 393 3.68 -11.25 35.34
N GLU A 394 4.32 -11.02 36.47
CA GLU A 394 4.37 -9.72 37.11
C GLU A 394 5.16 -8.70 36.27
N LEU A 395 4.60 -7.49 36.14
CA LEU A 395 5.25 -6.34 35.52
C LEU A 395 6.03 -5.56 36.57
N GLU A 396 7.33 -5.40 36.35
CA GLU A 396 8.22 -4.69 37.26
C GLU A 396 7.97 -3.17 37.19
N VAL A 397 7.50 -2.61 38.31
CA VAL A 397 7.24 -1.17 38.47
C VAL A 397 8.42 -0.51 39.19
N VAL A 398 9.04 0.47 38.53
CA VAL A 398 10.15 1.29 39.08
C VAL A 398 9.62 2.34 40.06
N SER A 399 8.52 2.98 39.72
CA SER A 399 7.86 3.96 40.60
C SER A 399 6.39 4.13 40.23
N VAL A 400 5.59 4.57 41.20
CA VAL A 400 4.17 4.94 41.01
C VAL A 400 3.95 6.37 41.48
N THR A 401 3.23 7.15 40.67
CA THR A 401 2.75 8.49 41.04
C THR A 401 1.23 8.46 41.02
N ILE A 402 0.59 8.94 42.08
CA ILE A 402 -0.87 8.99 42.20
C ILE A 402 -1.30 10.46 42.18
N ASP A 403 -2.24 10.78 41.31
CA ASP A 403 -2.86 12.09 41.17
C ASP A 403 -4.39 11.93 41.12
N ASP A 404 -5.06 12.26 42.22
CA ASP A 404 -6.50 12.07 42.44
C ASP A 404 -6.96 10.64 42.07
N ASN A 405 -7.65 10.45 40.95
CA ASN A 405 -8.15 9.16 40.48
C ASN A 405 -7.23 8.45 39.48
N MET A 406 -6.03 8.98 39.22
CA MET A 406 -5.10 8.43 38.24
C MET A 406 -3.82 7.94 38.92
N ALA A 407 -3.40 6.71 38.60
CA ALA A 407 -2.08 6.18 38.97
C ALA A 407 -1.22 6.03 37.71
N THR A 408 -0.02 6.59 37.74
CA THR A 408 0.99 6.47 36.67
C THR A 408 2.14 5.60 37.14
N PHE A 409 2.33 4.48 36.46
CA PHE A 409 3.36 3.48 36.74
C PHE A 409 4.51 3.64 35.74
N VAL A 410 5.73 3.86 36.23
CA VAL A 410 6.94 3.80 35.42
C VAL A 410 7.43 2.35 35.43
N LEU A 411 7.36 1.68 34.30
CA LEU A 411 7.75 0.27 34.15
C LEU A 411 9.25 0.14 33.85
N ALA A 412 9.85 -0.96 34.31
CA ALA A 412 11.17 -1.36 33.86
C ALA A 412 11.15 -1.66 32.35
N LYS A 413 12.28 -1.46 31.66
CA LYS A 413 12.36 -1.57 30.19
C LYS A 413 11.77 -2.88 29.66
N ARG A 414 12.14 -4.02 30.27
CA ARG A 414 11.63 -5.34 29.87
C ARG A 414 10.11 -5.47 30.00
N SER A 415 9.53 -4.92 31.07
CA SER A 415 8.08 -4.93 31.30
C SER A 415 7.34 -3.97 30.36
N ALA A 416 7.92 -2.82 30.05
CA ALA A 416 7.41 -1.89 29.05
C ALA A 416 7.41 -2.52 27.65
N ASP A 417 8.51 -3.16 27.25
CA ASP A 417 8.64 -3.81 25.93
C ASP A 417 7.62 -4.94 25.76
N ARG A 418 7.42 -5.77 26.79
CA ARG A 418 6.38 -6.81 26.81
C ARG A 418 4.99 -6.23 26.62
N LEU A 419 4.68 -5.16 27.35
CA LEU A 419 3.36 -4.53 27.25
C LEU A 419 3.16 -3.81 25.91
N ALA A 420 4.24 -3.28 25.31
CA ALA A 420 4.23 -2.70 23.98
C ALA A 420 3.92 -3.72 22.87
N GLU A 421 4.12 -5.02 23.10
CA GLU A 421 3.66 -6.07 22.17
C GLU A 421 2.13 -6.10 22.02
N GLY A 422 1.40 -5.60 23.03
CA GLY A 422 -0.06 -5.55 23.10
C GLY A 422 -0.66 -6.73 23.84
N GLY A 423 -1.89 -6.56 24.34
CA GLY A 423 -2.61 -7.53 25.17
C GLY A 423 -3.15 -6.90 26.44
N ARG A 424 -3.66 -7.73 27.35
CA ARG A 424 -4.24 -7.27 28.62
C ARG A 424 -3.19 -6.90 29.65
N VAL A 425 -3.60 -6.03 30.56
CA VAL A 425 -2.99 -5.82 31.88
C VAL A 425 -4.05 -6.13 32.93
N VAL A 426 -3.64 -6.82 33.98
CA VAL A 426 -4.44 -6.98 35.20
C VAL A 426 -3.82 -6.12 36.29
N VAL A 427 -4.65 -5.28 36.90
CA VAL A 427 -4.28 -4.42 38.03
C VAL A 427 -4.93 -4.97 39.28
N TYR A 428 -4.12 -5.31 40.27
CA TYR A 428 -4.58 -5.68 41.62
C TYR A 428 -4.31 -4.50 42.55
N VAL A 429 -5.33 -4.15 43.35
CA VAL A 429 -5.23 -3.08 44.35
C VAL A 429 -5.20 -3.71 45.73
N ASP A 430 -4.23 -3.32 46.55
CA ASP A 430 -4.05 -3.73 47.95
C ASP A 430 -3.93 -5.24 48.21
N GLY A 431 -3.60 -6.02 47.18
CA GLY A 431 -3.37 -7.47 47.27
C GLY A 431 -4.64 -8.29 47.50
N ASP A 432 -5.82 -7.69 47.31
CA ASP A 432 -7.10 -8.39 47.35
C ASP A 432 -7.35 -9.04 45.98
N ALA A 433 -7.40 -10.37 45.94
CA ALA A 433 -7.68 -11.12 44.72
C ALA A 433 -9.08 -10.82 44.15
N ASP A 434 -9.99 -10.32 44.99
CA ASP A 434 -11.34 -9.92 44.60
C ASP A 434 -11.39 -8.48 44.04
N GLN A 435 -10.33 -7.67 44.21
CA GLN A 435 -10.20 -6.32 43.63
C GLN A 435 -9.19 -6.30 42.48
N ARG A 436 -9.51 -7.03 41.40
CA ARG A 436 -8.77 -6.99 40.15
C ARG A 436 -9.53 -6.24 39.06
N SER A 437 -8.82 -5.48 38.24
CA SER A 437 -9.35 -4.87 37.02
C SER A 437 -8.56 -5.33 35.81
N VAL A 438 -9.27 -5.84 34.79
CA VAL A 438 -8.66 -6.26 33.52
C VAL A 438 -8.83 -5.14 32.49
N MET A 439 -7.78 -4.79 31.76
CA MET A 439 -7.80 -3.70 30.79
C MET A 439 -6.85 -3.94 29.61
N TRP A 440 -7.13 -3.29 28.49
CA TRP A 440 -6.25 -3.22 27.33
C TRP A 440 -5.78 -1.76 27.16
N PRO A 441 -4.51 -1.44 27.43
CA PRO A 441 -4.04 -0.06 27.39
C PRO A 441 -4.15 0.57 26.00
N TYR A 442 -4.49 1.86 25.93
CA TYR A 442 -4.41 2.65 24.70
C TYR A 442 -2.96 2.94 24.33
N HIS A 443 -2.54 2.53 23.13
CA HIS A 443 -1.26 2.89 22.50
C HIS A 443 -1.47 4.05 21.54
N LEU A 444 -1.74 5.25 22.08
CA LEU A 444 -2.10 6.41 21.25
C LEU A 444 -1.02 6.79 20.23
N ARG A 445 0.26 6.55 20.55
CA ARG A 445 1.36 6.77 19.60
C ARG A 445 1.22 5.87 18.38
N ASP A 446 0.99 4.58 18.57
CA ASP A 446 0.83 3.62 17.48
C ASP A 446 -0.42 3.93 16.65
N LEU A 447 -1.55 4.18 17.32
CA LEU A 447 -2.82 4.51 16.67
C LEU A 447 -2.73 5.80 15.83
N ARG A 448 -2.09 6.85 16.36
CA ARG A 448 -1.87 8.12 15.63
C ARG A 448 -0.83 7.96 14.52
N HIS A 449 0.24 7.20 14.76
CA HIS A 449 1.27 6.95 13.76
C HIS A 449 0.67 6.26 12.53
N ARG A 450 -0.20 5.28 12.72
CA ARG A 450 -0.91 4.62 11.62
C ARG A 450 -1.79 5.58 10.83
N LEU A 451 -2.54 6.44 11.52
CA LEU A 451 -3.34 7.47 10.85
C LEU A 451 -2.48 8.50 10.11
N LYS A 452 -1.32 8.87 10.69
CA LYS A 452 -0.33 9.73 10.03
C LYS A 452 0.19 9.07 8.76
N ILE A 453 0.77 7.86 8.83
CA ILE A 453 1.26 7.09 7.67
C ILE A 453 0.24 7.04 6.52
N ALA A 454 -1.04 6.91 6.83
CA ALA A 454 -2.05 6.81 5.79
C ALA A 454 -2.69 8.13 5.36
N GLY A 455 -2.63 9.17 6.20
CA GLY A 455 -2.86 10.56 5.79
C GLY A 455 -1.64 11.16 5.08
N GLN A 456 -0.51 10.48 5.11
CA GLN A 456 0.79 10.93 4.66
C GLN A 456 1.46 9.84 3.81
N ARG A 457 1.12 9.80 2.53
CA ARG A 457 2.09 9.37 1.50
C ARG A 457 3.20 10.44 1.38
N GLU A 458 3.81 10.77 2.52
CA GLU A 458 4.79 11.85 2.68
C GLU A 458 6.21 11.42 2.29
N GLN A 459 6.47 10.11 2.17
CA GLN A 459 7.77 9.60 1.74
C GLN A 459 7.89 9.58 0.21
N LEU A 460 6.78 9.50 -0.54
CA LEU A 460 6.80 9.53 -2.01
C LEU A 460 7.47 10.79 -2.60
N PRO A 461 7.27 12.02 -2.06
CA PRO A 461 8.07 13.19 -2.44
C PRO A 461 9.58 13.05 -2.23
N ARG A 462 10.04 12.12 -1.39
CA ARG A 462 11.45 11.87 -1.09
C ARG A 462 12.10 10.83 -2.00
N VAL A 463 11.36 10.22 -2.92
CA VAL A 463 11.94 9.35 -3.98
C VAL A 463 13.03 10.09 -4.76
N GLY A 464 12.90 11.42 -4.89
CA GLY A 464 13.91 12.28 -5.49
C GLY A 464 15.29 12.16 -4.83
N THR A 465 15.41 12.28 -3.51
CA THR A 465 16.70 12.39 -2.79
C THR A 465 17.06 11.19 -1.92
N LEU A 466 16.11 10.26 -1.70
CA LEU A 466 16.09 9.18 -0.71
C LEU A 466 16.24 9.67 0.76
N PRO A 467 15.51 9.05 1.73
CA PRO A 467 15.67 9.36 3.16
C PRO A 467 17.00 8.88 3.74
N ASP A 468 17.65 9.68 4.61
CA ASP A 468 18.95 9.37 5.24
C ASP A 468 18.90 8.25 6.28
N GLN A 469 17.71 7.95 6.82
CA GLN A 469 17.53 6.94 7.87
C GLN A 469 17.02 5.62 7.28
N ASP A 470 17.66 4.50 7.64
CA ASP A 470 17.28 3.14 7.15
C ASP A 470 15.81 2.77 7.41
N ALA A 471 15.24 3.24 8.53
CA ALA A 471 13.84 3.00 8.85
C ALA A 471 12.90 3.73 7.89
N GLU A 472 13.21 4.98 7.55
CA GLU A 472 12.44 5.78 6.59
C GLU A 472 12.61 5.23 5.16
N LEU A 473 13.80 4.72 4.82
CA LEU A 473 14.06 4.06 3.54
C LEU A 473 13.26 2.74 3.40
N TYR A 474 13.15 1.97 4.48
CA TYR A 474 12.31 0.77 4.51
C TYR A 474 10.81 1.10 4.42
N ASP A 475 10.36 2.17 5.06
CA ASP A 475 8.98 2.64 4.94
C ASP A 475 8.66 3.13 3.52
N LEU A 476 9.61 3.83 2.86
CA LEU A 476 9.50 4.21 1.46
C LEU A 476 9.37 2.99 0.55
N LEU A 477 10.17 1.94 0.76
CA LEU A 477 10.06 0.69 0.00
C LEU A 477 8.66 0.08 0.11
N ARG A 478 8.09 0.08 1.32
CA ARG A 478 6.74 -0.42 1.56
C ARG A 478 5.68 0.43 0.87
N GLU A 479 5.84 1.76 0.86
CA GLU A 479 4.96 2.67 0.12
C GLU A 479 5.05 2.44 -1.40
N LEU A 480 6.24 2.18 -1.94
CA LEU A 480 6.46 1.88 -3.36
C LEU A 480 5.81 0.54 -3.76
N ASP A 481 6.02 -0.55 -2.99
CA ASP A 481 5.39 -1.86 -3.26
C ASP A 481 3.85 -1.81 -3.18
N GLN A 482 3.30 -0.91 -2.36
CA GLN A 482 1.86 -0.69 -2.26
C GLN A 482 1.30 0.18 -3.38
N THR A 483 2.12 1.07 -3.95
CA THR A 483 1.68 2.05 -4.96
C THR A 483 1.84 1.51 -6.38
N LEU A 484 2.96 0.85 -6.66
CA LEU A 484 3.35 0.45 -8.01
C LEU A 484 2.90 -0.99 -8.34
N ILE A 485 2.66 -1.26 -9.62
CA ILE A 485 2.43 -2.61 -10.15
C ILE A 485 3.72 -3.07 -10.83
N ILE A 486 4.59 -3.75 -10.08
CA ILE A 486 6.01 -3.93 -10.46
C ILE A 486 6.33 -5.35 -10.94
N ASP A 487 5.50 -6.32 -10.62
CA ASP A 487 5.69 -7.74 -10.97
C ASP A 487 4.36 -8.51 -11.00
N ARG A 488 4.46 -9.80 -11.38
CA ARG A 488 3.32 -10.72 -11.44
C ARG A 488 2.64 -10.92 -10.08
N GLU A 489 3.38 -10.89 -8.98
CA GLU A 489 2.84 -11.05 -7.63
C GLU A 489 2.00 -9.84 -7.22
N ALA A 490 2.45 -8.62 -7.52
CA ALA A 490 1.69 -7.39 -7.33
C ALA A 490 0.39 -7.39 -8.16
N ALA A 491 0.46 -7.85 -9.43
CA ALA A 491 -0.72 -8.01 -10.28
C ALA A 491 -1.68 -9.10 -9.74
N TRP A 492 -1.15 -10.20 -9.23
CA TRP A 492 -1.95 -11.28 -8.62
C TRP A 492 -2.66 -10.85 -7.35
N ARG A 493 -1.99 -10.10 -6.48
CA ARG A 493 -2.60 -9.49 -5.28
C ARG A 493 -3.81 -8.62 -5.64
N ILE A 494 -3.81 -8.00 -6.82
CA ILE A 494 -4.93 -7.19 -7.34
C ILE A 494 -6.04 -8.10 -7.92
N ALA A 495 -5.66 -9.08 -8.72
CA ALA A 495 -6.60 -9.97 -9.42
C ALA A 495 -7.34 -10.93 -8.46
N SER A 496 -6.67 -11.40 -7.41
CA SER A 496 -7.13 -12.47 -6.51
C SER A 496 -7.03 -12.07 -5.02
N PRO A 497 -7.76 -11.04 -4.55
CA PRO A 497 -7.71 -10.62 -3.16
C PRO A 497 -8.29 -11.70 -2.23
N GLY A 498 -7.45 -12.24 -1.35
CA GLY A 498 -7.84 -13.23 -0.34
C GLY A 498 -7.32 -14.66 -0.55
N LYS A 499 -6.52 -14.91 -1.60
CA LYS A 499 -5.73 -16.15 -1.73
C LYS A 499 -4.25 -15.81 -1.52
N THR A 500 -3.59 -16.46 -0.57
CA THR A 500 -2.13 -16.55 -0.57
C THR A 500 -1.71 -17.43 -1.75
N ALA A 501 -0.59 -17.12 -2.41
CA ALA A 501 -0.09 -17.92 -3.54
C ALA A 501 0.02 -19.42 -3.22
N ASP A 502 0.12 -19.77 -1.93
CA ASP A 502 0.18 -21.13 -1.39
C ASP A 502 -1.14 -21.92 -1.29
N ASP A 503 -2.32 -21.33 -1.51
CA ASP A 503 -3.59 -22.05 -1.30
C ASP A 503 -4.02 -22.93 -2.50
N GLY A 504 -3.14 -23.13 -3.49
CA GLY A 504 -3.30 -24.07 -4.59
C GLY A 504 -2.80 -25.48 -4.22
N GLY A 505 -3.64 -26.29 -3.57
CA GLY A 505 -3.26 -27.64 -3.16
C GLY A 505 -2.87 -28.57 -4.32
N GLY A 506 -1.59 -28.97 -4.36
CA GLY A 506 -1.09 -30.08 -5.16
C GLY A 506 0.43 -30.18 -5.10
N GLY A 507 0.96 -30.97 -4.16
CA GLY A 507 2.40 -31.05 -3.90
C GLY A 507 3.27 -31.37 -5.12
N SER A 508 4.18 -30.44 -5.45
CA SER A 508 5.50 -30.73 -5.96
C SER A 508 6.44 -29.56 -5.65
N ASP A 509 7.62 -29.93 -5.19
CA ASP A 509 8.79 -29.11 -4.91
C ASP A 509 9.23 -28.28 -6.14
N SER A 510 8.65 -27.09 -6.32
CA SER A 510 9.15 -26.02 -7.19
C SER A 510 8.26 -24.79 -7.00
N GLY A 511 8.82 -23.61 -6.73
CA GLY A 511 8.06 -22.37 -6.59
C GLY A 511 7.06 -22.17 -7.73
N ASP A 512 5.76 -22.21 -7.41
CA ASP A 512 4.69 -22.08 -8.38
C ASP A 512 4.67 -20.63 -8.90
N VAL A 513 5.33 -20.42 -10.03
CA VAL A 513 5.30 -19.18 -10.79
C VAL A 513 3.86 -18.90 -11.19
N VAL A 514 3.27 -17.82 -10.67
CA VAL A 514 1.94 -17.33 -11.07
C VAL A 514 1.88 -17.26 -12.60
N ARG A 515 0.96 -18.04 -13.19
CA ARG A 515 0.80 -18.08 -14.64
C ARG A 515 -0.01 -16.88 -15.13
N LEU A 516 0.47 -16.24 -16.20
CA LEU A 516 -0.14 -15.04 -16.81
C LEU A 516 -1.58 -15.28 -17.29
N ASP A 517 -1.88 -16.50 -17.75
CA ASP A 517 -3.21 -16.90 -18.22
C ASP A 517 -4.25 -17.09 -17.10
N GLU A 518 -3.82 -17.11 -15.83
CA GLU A 518 -4.70 -17.20 -14.66
C GLU A 518 -5.04 -15.81 -14.05
N LEU A 519 -4.38 -14.74 -14.52
CA LEU A 519 -4.58 -13.38 -14.03
C LEU A 519 -5.80 -12.71 -14.69
N ASP A 520 -6.73 -12.21 -13.87
CA ASP A 520 -7.85 -11.37 -14.33
C ASP A 520 -7.36 -9.93 -14.60
N TRP A 521 -6.78 -9.73 -15.78
CA TRP A 521 -6.27 -8.42 -16.21
C TRP A 521 -7.34 -7.34 -16.35
N GLU A 522 -8.60 -7.72 -16.60
CA GLU A 522 -9.72 -6.76 -16.59
C GLU A 522 -9.93 -6.17 -15.20
N ARG A 523 -9.77 -6.98 -14.15
CA ARG A 523 -9.79 -6.51 -12.77
C ARG A 523 -8.58 -5.65 -12.44
N VAL A 524 -7.37 -6.04 -12.89
CA VAL A 524 -6.15 -5.22 -12.70
C VAL A 524 -6.32 -3.83 -13.32
N ARG A 525 -6.85 -3.74 -14.54
CA ARG A 525 -7.07 -2.45 -15.23
C ARG A 525 -8.15 -1.57 -14.59
N ARG A 526 -9.07 -2.16 -13.83
CA ARG A 526 -10.10 -1.44 -13.06
C ARG A 526 -9.62 -0.98 -11.70
N ASP A 527 -8.48 -1.51 -11.22
CA ASP A 527 -7.90 -1.15 -9.95
C ASP A 527 -7.45 0.33 -9.94
N PRO A 528 -7.67 1.06 -8.83
CA PRO A 528 -7.22 2.44 -8.70
C PRO A 528 -5.72 2.65 -8.94
N ARG A 529 -4.86 1.67 -8.61
CA ARG A 529 -3.40 1.74 -8.86
C ARG A 529 -3.11 1.79 -10.34
N TYR A 530 -3.74 0.94 -11.14
CA TYR A 530 -3.58 0.95 -12.59
C TYR A 530 -4.07 2.26 -13.22
N ARG A 531 -5.23 2.77 -12.75
CA ARG A 531 -5.77 4.06 -13.22
C ARG A 531 -4.88 5.25 -12.86
N ALA A 532 -4.06 5.15 -11.80
CA ALA A 532 -3.18 6.23 -11.37
C ALA A 532 -2.05 6.55 -12.37
N TYR A 533 -1.74 5.62 -13.29
CA TYR A 533 -0.77 5.80 -14.37
C TYR A 533 -1.29 6.60 -15.57
N ASN A 534 -2.62 6.77 -15.70
CA ASN A 534 -3.24 7.40 -16.87
C ASN A 534 -3.89 8.77 -16.53
N PRO A 535 -3.23 9.90 -16.84
CA PRO A 535 -3.74 11.23 -16.51
C PRO A 535 -4.84 11.74 -17.46
N ARG A 536 -4.94 11.19 -18.69
CA ARG A 536 -5.76 11.75 -19.79
C ARG A 536 -7.29 11.60 -19.64
N GLY A 537 -7.78 11.02 -18.54
CA GLY A 537 -9.22 10.89 -18.25
C GLY A 537 -9.74 11.74 -17.09
N ARG A 538 -8.91 12.61 -16.50
CA ARG A 538 -9.25 13.34 -15.27
C ARG A 538 -9.77 14.76 -15.54
N ALA A 539 -10.82 15.14 -14.81
CA ALA A 539 -11.35 16.50 -14.82
C ALA A 539 -10.29 17.52 -14.31
N PRO A 540 -10.14 18.69 -14.95
CA PRO A 540 -9.23 19.73 -14.50
C PRO A 540 -9.52 20.14 -13.04
N GLY A 541 -8.51 20.09 -12.16
CA GLY A 541 -8.63 20.46 -10.74
C GLY A 541 -8.59 19.29 -9.74
N THR A 542 -8.41 18.05 -10.20
CA THR A 542 -8.19 16.89 -9.32
C THR A 542 -6.77 16.87 -8.73
N ALA A 543 -6.65 16.43 -7.47
CA ALA A 543 -5.36 16.26 -6.80
C ALA A 543 -4.45 15.26 -7.55
N PRO A 544 -3.12 15.49 -7.56
CA PRO A 544 -2.18 14.62 -8.24
C PRO A 544 -2.20 13.21 -7.64
N THR A 545 -2.06 12.19 -8.49
CA THR A 545 -1.87 10.80 -8.05
C THR A 545 -0.52 10.65 -7.36
N ASP A 546 -0.35 9.60 -6.57
CA ASP A 546 0.93 9.24 -5.98
C ASP A 546 2.05 9.11 -7.01
N ILE A 547 1.73 8.51 -8.16
CA ILE A 547 2.67 8.38 -9.27
C ILE A 547 3.05 9.76 -9.82
N GLN A 548 2.09 10.68 -9.92
CA GLN A 548 2.38 12.08 -10.30
C GLN A 548 3.21 12.80 -9.24
N VAL A 549 3.01 12.52 -7.95
CA VAL A 549 3.82 13.06 -6.85
C VAL A 549 5.26 12.52 -6.93
N ILE A 550 5.43 11.22 -7.20
CA ILE A 550 6.74 10.59 -7.40
C ILE A 550 7.45 11.21 -8.62
N LEU A 551 6.79 11.27 -9.77
CA LEU A 551 7.37 11.83 -11.00
C LEU A 551 7.72 13.32 -10.84
N ALA A 552 6.86 14.11 -10.19
CA ALA A 552 7.13 15.51 -9.91
C ALA A 552 8.30 15.71 -8.92
N ALA A 553 8.51 14.78 -7.99
CA ALA A 553 9.65 14.80 -7.09
C ALA A 553 10.97 14.48 -7.81
N ILE A 554 10.95 13.50 -8.72
CA ILE A 554 12.09 13.16 -9.58
C ILE A 554 12.46 14.38 -10.44
N ALA A 555 11.49 14.98 -11.12
CA ALA A 555 11.69 16.14 -11.99
C ALA A 555 12.19 17.39 -11.23
N ARG A 556 11.69 17.66 -10.00
CA ARG A 556 12.08 18.85 -9.21
C ARG A 556 13.56 18.82 -8.80
N ARG A 557 14.09 17.65 -8.44
CA ARG A 557 15.50 17.53 -8.03
C ARG A 557 16.46 17.85 -9.18
N LEU A 558 16.12 17.43 -10.39
CA LEU A 558 16.95 17.62 -11.57
C LEU A 558 17.13 19.13 -11.88
N GLY A 559 16.11 19.95 -11.59
CA GLY A 559 16.20 21.42 -11.71
C GLY A 559 17.03 22.13 -10.64
N ASP A 560 17.16 21.56 -9.44
CA ASP A 560 17.92 22.17 -8.32
C ASP A 560 19.44 21.97 -8.42
N LEU A 561 19.91 21.09 -9.32
CA LEU A 561 21.35 20.89 -9.59
C LEU A 561 21.99 22.04 -10.40
N GLY A 562 21.23 23.08 -10.78
CA GLY A 562 21.66 24.19 -11.63
C GLY A 562 21.87 25.56 -10.94
N ILE A 563 21.84 25.69 -9.61
CA ILE A 563 22.07 26.97 -8.92
C ILE A 563 22.95 26.79 -7.67
N SER A 564 24.05 27.53 -7.61
CA SER A 564 25.09 27.45 -6.58
C SER A 564 24.72 28.08 -5.23
N SER A 565 25.31 27.47 -4.17
CA SER A 565 25.78 28.02 -2.87
C SER A 565 24.84 28.05 -1.65
N PRO A 566 25.35 28.08 -0.38
CA PRO A 566 26.74 27.95 0.10
C PRO A 566 26.97 26.87 1.19
N ASP A 567 28.18 26.34 1.18
CA ASP A 567 29.08 26.08 2.33
C ASP A 567 28.48 25.87 3.74
N THR A 568 28.55 24.63 4.24
CA THR A 568 28.74 24.35 5.68
C THR A 568 29.78 23.24 5.82
N GLY A 569 30.96 23.64 6.27
CA GLY A 569 32.12 22.78 6.44
C GLY A 569 32.02 21.75 7.57
N SER A 570 32.75 20.66 7.33
CA SER A 570 33.67 19.90 8.19
C SER A 570 33.55 20.06 9.72
N ASP A 571 33.42 18.95 10.47
CA ASP A 571 34.55 18.09 10.89
C ASP A 571 34.15 17.02 11.93
N ASP A 572 34.96 15.95 11.91
CA ASP A 572 35.30 14.96 12.93
C ASP A 572 34.43 13.71 13.19
N ASP A 573 34.79 12.65 12.46
CA ASP A 573 35.36 11.37 12.92
C ASP A 573 35.17 10.94 14.39
N ASP A 574 34.74 9.69 14.59
CA ASP A 574 35.56 8.74 15.35
C ASP A 574 35.28 7.27 14.99
N LEU A 575 36.37 6.53 14.79
CA LEU A 575 36.51 5.17 14.30
C LEU A 575 36.20 4.09 15.35
N ALA A 576 35.72 2.93 14.90
CA ALA A 576 36.13 1.64 15.47
C ALA A 576 36.10 0.52 14.41
N HIS A 577 37.28 -0.08 14.21
CA HIS A 577 37.59 -1.17 13.26
C HIS A 577 37.21 -2.58 13.76
N GLU A 578 36.91 -3.40 12.76
CA GLU A 578 37.29 -4.81 12.51
C GLU A 578 36.90 -5.95 13.46
N GLY A 579 36.37 -7.00 12.82
CA GLY A 579 36.27 -8.37 13.29
C GLY A 579 36.00 -9.31 12.11
N ASP A 580 37.06 -9.63 11.36
CA ASP A 580 37.14 -10.63 10.29
C ASP A 580 36.79 -12.04 10.80
N VAL A 581 35.88 -12.73 10.09
CA VAL A 581 35.79 -14.19 10.10
C VAL A 581 35.38 -14.65 8.69
N GLY A 582 36.36 -15.08 7.90
CA GLY A 582 36.13 -15.74 6.62
C GLY A 582 35.39 -17.07 6.76
N LEU A 583 34.49 -17.33 5.82
CA LEU A 583 34.08 -18.68 5.42
C LEU A 583 33.87 -18.70 3.90
N ASP A 584 34.57 -19.64 3.28
CA ASP A 584 34.66 -19.88 1.84
C ASP A 584 33.32 -20.20 1.16
N ALA A 585 33.28 -19.86 -0.13
CA ALA A 585 32.22 -20.19 -1.08
C ALA A 585 32.32 -21.66 -1.55
N ASN A 586 31.18 -22.37 -1.55
CA ASN A 586 30.60 -23.05 -2.72
C ASN A 586 29.36 -23.88 -2.35
N ASP A 587 28.36 -23.84 -3.27
CA ASP A 587 27.26 -24.79 -3.48
C ASP A 587 26.25 -24.93 -2.32
N GLU A 588 24.93 -24.85 -2.46
CA GLU A 588 23.99 -25.03 -3.56
C GLU A 588 22.70 -24.28 -3.16
N ALA A 589 22.07 -23.57 -4.10
CA ALA A 589 20.78 -22.93 -3.87
C ALA A 589 19.69 -24.01 -3.75
N THR A 590 19.00 -24.12 -2.61
CA THR A 590 17.56 -24.47 -2.53
C THR A 590 16.90 -24.50 -1.13
N ASP A 591 17.56 -24.24 0.01
CA ASP A 591 16.95 -24.53 1.33
C ASP A 591 16.65 -23.33 2.28
N ASP A 592 16.75 -22.08 1.83
CA ASP A 592 16.79 -20.93 2.76
C ASP A 592 15.42 -20.33 3.19
N GLU A 593 14.29 -20.66 2.58
CA GLU A 593 13.05 -19.88 2.83
C GLU A 593 12.33 -20.18 4.16
N LEU A 594 12.63 -21.29 4.83
CA LEU A 594 12.00 -21.66 6.12
C LEU A 594 12.85 -21.35 7.37
N GLU A 595 14.18 -21.16 7.23
CA GLU A 595 15.04 -20.73 8.35
C GLU A 595 15.09 -19.19 8.51
N ASP A 596 14.70 -18.45 7.47
CA ASP A 596 14.85 -16.99 7.38
C ASP A 596 13.92 -16.18 8.31
N GLU A 597 12.86 -16.79 8.87
CA GLU A 597 11.89 -16.07 9.71
C GLU A 597 12.32 -15.93 11.18
N LEU A 598 13.13 -16.87 11.68
CA LEU A 598 13.61 -16.88 13.07
C LEU A 598 14.93 -16.12 13.25
N THR A 599 15.74 -15.98 12.21
CA THR A 599 17.01 -15.22 12.18
C THR A 599 16.81 -13.73 11.92
N ARG A 600 15.71 -13.33 11.26
CA ARG A 600 15.30 -11.93 11.00
C ARG A 600 15.29 -11.04 12.25
N HIS A 601 15.06 -11.58 13.45
CA HIS A 601 15.01 -10.80 14.69
C HIS A 601 16.39 -10.47 15.30
N ARG A 602 17.50 -10.97 14.74
CA ARG A 602 18.86 -10.78 15.29
C ARG A 602 19.81 -9.94 14.41
N LEU A 603 19.37 -9.52 13.22
CA LEU A 603 20.20 -8.73 12.30
C LEU A 603 20.01 -7.21 12.47
N PRO A 604 21.08 -6.41 12.28
CA PRO A 604 20.99 -4.95 12.26
C PRO A 604 19.93 -4.43 11.27
N VAL A 605 19.33 -3.28 11.56
CA VAL A 605 18.28 -2.66 10.73
C VAL A 605 18.77 -2.43 9.29
N SER A 606 20.00 -1.93 9.13
CA SER A 606 20.64 -1.70 7.83
C SER A 606 20.73 -2.96 6.97
N THR A 607 21.11 -4.10 7.56
CA THR A 607 21.22 -5.39 6.85
C THR A 607 19.85 -5.87 6.37
N ARG A 608 18.80 -5.70 7.19
CA ARG A 608 17.44 -6.08 6.81
C ARG A 608 16.87 -5.19 5.71
N THR A 609 17.13 -3.89 5.78
CA THR A 609 16.75 -2.93 4.74
C THR A 609 17.43 -3.29 3.43
N ARG A 610 18.75 -3.54 3.43
CA ARG A 610 19.49 -3.96 2.23
C ARG A 610 18.94 -5.26 1.61
N MET A 611 18.70 -6.29 2.43
CA MET A 611 18.10 -7.55 1.93
C MET A 611 16.70 -7.37 1.34
N ALA A 612 15.90 -6.44 1.88
CA ALA A 612 14.58 -6.14 1.35
C ALA A 612 14.68 -5.43 -0.02
N PHE A 613 15.60 -4.49 -0.17
CA PHE A 613 15.87 -3.85 -1.45
C PHE A 613 16.48 -4.82 -2.47
N ASP A 614 17.42 -5.68 -2.09
CA ASP A 614 17.97 -6.71 -2.98
C ASP A 614 16.86 -7.58 -3.58
N ARG A 615 15.90 -8.03 -2.76
CA ARG A 615 14.74 -8.80 -3.22
C ARG A 615 13.82 -7.98 -4.13
N PHE A 616 13.50 -6.75 -3.76
CA PHE A 616 12.66 -5.85 -4.54
C PHE A 616 13.25 -5.57 -5.93
N VAL A 617 14.55 -5.26 -5.98
CA VAL A 617 15.29 -4.96 -7.20
C VAL A 617 15.37 -6.18 -8.12
N ARG A 618 15.62 -7.37 -7.55
CA ARG A 618 15.63 -8.63 -8.32
C ARG A 618 14.26 -8.91 -8.94
N ARG A 619 13.19 -8.89 -8.14
CA ARG A 619 11.82 -9.12 -8.60
C ARG A 619 11.44 -8.18 -9.75
N TYR A 620 11.83 -6.92 -9.63
CA TYR A 620 11.58 -5.92 -10.66
C TYR A 620 12.37 -6.17 -11.95
N GLY A 621 13.67 -6.44 -11.83
CA GLY A 621 14.52 -6.75 -12.99
C GLY A 621 14.05 -7.99 -13.75
N ASP A 622 13.62 -9.02 -13.02
CA ASP A 622 13.03 -10.24 -13.60
C ASP A 622 11.72 -9.92 -14.33
N ALA A 623 10.86 -9.08 -13.74
CA ALA A 623 9.58 -8.68 -14.34
C ALA A 623 9.76 -7.82 -15.60
N LEU A 624 10.76 -6.94 -15.66
CA LEU A 624 11.08 -6.16 -16.86
C LEU A 624 11.59 -7.04 -18.02
N SER A 625 12.27 -8.13 -17.70
CA SER A 625 12.82 -9.07 -18.69
C SER A 625 11.74 -10.01 -19.26
N ASP A 626 10.54 -10.01 -18.67
CA ASP A 626 9.41 -10.85 -19.06
C ASP A 626 8.46 -10.11 -20.01
N SER A 627 8.68 -10.32 -21.32
CA SER A 627 7.90 -9.68 -22.38
C SER A 627 6.39 -9.94 -22.27
N GLY A 628 5.97 -11.13 -21.82
CA GLY A 628 4.56 -11.45 -21.65
C GLY A 628 3.90 -10.62 -20.56
N PHE A 629 4.59 -10.41 -19.43
CA PHE A 629 4.09 -9.55 -18.35
C PHE A 629 4.05 -8.08 -18.77
N VAL A 630 5.08 -7.59 -19.45
CA VAL A 630 5.15 -6.21 -19.94
C VAL A 630 4.03 -5.90 -20.94
N ASP A 631 3.77 -6.82 -21.87
CA ASP A 631 2.71 -6.70 -22.87
C ASP A 631 1.32 -6.59 -22.20
N ASP A 632 1.05 -7.42 -21.20
CA ASP A 632 -0.23 -7.42 -20.48
C ASP A 632 -0.41 -6.20 -19.56
N LEU A 633 0.67 -5.78 -18.88
CA LEU A 633 0.71 -4.59 -18.03
C LEU A 633 0.45 -3.32 -18.85
N GLY A 634 0.97 -3.29 -20.06
CA GLY A 634 0.80 -2.21 -21.03
C GLY A 634 1.94 -1.18 -20.97
N PRO A 635 2.25 -0.54 -22.11
CA PRO A 635 3.48 0.23 -22.31
C PRO A 635 3.59 1.46 -21.42
N VAL A 636 2.49 2.19 -21.16
CA VAL A 636 2.52 3.40 -20.32
C VAL A 636 2.90 3.08 -18.88
N VAL A 637 2.34 2.00 -18.33
CA VAL A 637 2.60 1.57 -16.95
C VAL A 637 4.02 1.05 -16.82
N ALA A 638 4.45 0.21 -17.76
CA ALA A 638 5.79 -0.36 -17.78
C ALA A 638 6.88 0.74 -17.89
N VAL A 639 6.71 1.72 -18.79
CA VAL A 639 7.63 2.87 -18.91
C VAL A 639 7.64 3.72 -17.65
N THR A 640 6.48 4.04 -17.08
CA THR A 640 6.41 4.86 -15.86
C THR A 640 7.16 4.20 -14.71
N ASN A 641 7.00 2.88 -14.55
CA ASN A 641 7.78 2.12 -13.58
C ASN A 641 9.27 2.17 -13.92
N ALA A 642 9.67 1.86 -15.15
CA ALA A 642 11.08 1.89 -15.58
C ALA A 642 11.78 3.21 -15.28
N VAL A 643 11.12 4.34 -15.51
CA VAL A 643 11.64 5.66 -15.14
C VAL A 643 11.84 5.81 -13.64
N ILE A 644 10.84 5.46 -12.83
CA ILE A 644 10.92 5.54 -11.36
C ILE A 644 12.05 4.65 -10.83
N PHE A 645 12.16 3.43 -11.35
CA PHE A 645 13.18 2.47 -10.95
C PHE A 645 14.58 2.87 -11.41
N ASN A 646 14.76 3.40 -12.62
CA ASN A 646 16.05 3.92 -13.10
C ASN A 646 16.62 4.95 -12.13
N HIS A 647 15.76 5.86 -11.65
CA HIS A 647 16.14 6.87 -10.66
C HIS A 647 16.45 6.25 -9.29
N ILE A 648 15.56 5.39 -8.78
CA ILE A 648 15.72 4.79 -7.44
C ILE A 648 16.98 3.91 -7.36
N LEU A 649 17.23 3.08 -8.37
CA LEU A 649 18.36 2.15 -8.40
C LEU A 649 19.69 2.87 -8.34
N SER A 650 19.86 3.94 -9.13
CA SER A 650 21.06 4.78 -9.11
C SER A 650 21.34 5.33 -7.72
N ARG A 651 20.30 5.77 -7.00
CA ARG A 651 20.45 6.33 -5.64
C ARG A 651 20.67 5.29 -4.55
N LEU A 652 20.03 4.13 -4.67
CA LEU A 652 20.30 3.01 -3.76
C LEU A 652 21.75 2.53 -3.90
N LEU A 653 22.28 2.54 -5.13
CA LEU A 653 23.65 2.15 -5.44
C LEU A 653 24.66 3.16 -4.88
N GLU A 654 24.43 4.46 -5.06
CA GLU A 654 25.24 5.55 -4.45
C GLU A 654 25.29 5.47 -2.91
N ARG A 655 24.21 4.97 -2.28
CA ARG A 655 24.09 4.86 -0.82
C ARG A 655 24.52 3.52 -0.24
N GLU A 656 25.01 2.60 -1.07
CA GLU A 656 25.33 1.22 -0.66
C GLU A 656 24.13 0.48 -0.01
N ALA A 657 22.91 0.92 -0.31
CA ALA A 657 21.66 0.39 0.26
C ALA A 657 21.16 -0.87 -0.46
N VAL A 658 21.82 -1.24 -1.56
CA VAL A 658 21.55 -2.42 -2.40
C VAL A 658 22.89 -3.02 -2.84
N SER A 659 22.94 -4.32 -3.03
CA SER A 659 24.14 -5.00 -3.54
C SER A 659 24.39 -4.60 -5.00
N PRO A 660 25.62 -4.15 -5.38
CA PRO A 660 25.93 -3.68 -6.74
C PRO A 660 25.56 -4.67 -7.84
N ARG A 661 25.81 -5.97 -7.61
CA ARG A 661 25.44 -7.03 -8.56
C ARG A 661 23.96 -7.02 -8.96
N TYR A 662 23.05 -6.85 -7.99
CA TYR A 662 21.61 -6.86 -8.28
C TYR A 662 21.14 -5.53 -8.88
N ALA A 663 21.68 -4.42 -8.40
CA ALA A 663 21.37 -3.10 -8.93
C ALA A 663 21.83 -2.92 -10.38
N LEU A 664 23.07 -3.32 -10.71
CA LEU A 664 23.60 -3.22 -12.07
C LEU A 664 22.83 -4.12 -13.05
N ALA A 665 22.47 -5.33 -12.63
CA ALA A 665 21.63 -6.22 -13.45
C ALA A 665 20.25 -5.60 -13.73
N ALA A 666 19.60 -5.01 -12.71
CA ALA A 666 18.31 -4.35 -12.87
C ALA A 666 18.39 -3.04 -13.67
N LEU A 667 19.47 -2.26 -13.53
CA LEU A 667 19.75 -1.07 -14.34
C LEU A 667 19.93 -1.44 -15.81
N LEU A 668 20.71 -2.49 -16.10
CA LEU A 668 20.85 -3.04 -17.44
C LEU A 668 19.51 -3.44 -18.05
N ALA A 669 18.70 -4.23 -17.31
CA ALA A 669 17.37 -4.61 -17.77
C ALA A 669 16.48 -3.38 -18.02
N THR A 670 16.57 -2.35 -17.18
CA THR A 670 15.84 -1.09 -17.33
C THR A 670 16.26 -0.34 -18.58
N TRP A 671 17.56 -0.21 -18.86
CA TRP A 671 18.05 0.50 -20.04
C TRP A 671 17.78 -0.27 -21.34
N GLN A 672 17.91 -1.59 -21.32
CA GLN A 672 17.55 -2.45 -22.45
C GLN A 672 16.05 -2.37 -22.77
N PHE A 673 15.20 -2.34 -21.75
CA PHE A 673 13.77 -2.14 -21.94
C PHE A 673 13.44 -0.75 -22.51
N LEU A 674 13.99 0.32 -21.90
CA LEU A 674 13.69 1.70 -22.30
C LEU A 674 14.20 2.03 -23.71
N TRP A 675 15.43 1.63 -24.02
CA TRP A 675 16.13 2.10 -25.21
C TRP A 675 16.38 1.01 -26.25
N GLY A 676 16.44 -0.25 -25.82
CA GLY A 676 16.71 -1.40 -26.69
C GLY A 676 18.14 -1.90 -26.63
N THR A 677 18.43 -2.80 -27.55
CA THR A 677 19.73 -3.41 -27.82
C THR A 677 20.01 -3.40 -29.33
N CYS A 678 21.16 -3.93 -29.73
CA CYS A 678 21.47 -4.10 -31.16
C CYS A 678 20.53 -5.12 -31.87
N GLU A 679 19.89 -6.03 -31.13
CA GLU A 679 19.02 -7.08 -31.68
C GLU A 679 17.53 -6.70 -31.61
N GLU A 680 17.14 -6.00 -30.54
CA GLU A 680 15.75 -5.66 -30.23
C GLU A 680 15.63 -4.15 -30.00
N GLY A 681 14.60 -3.49 -30.56
CA GLY A 681 14.44 -2.06 -30.30
C GLY A 681 13.77 -1.79 -28.96
N GLY A 682 13.98 -0.59 -28.41
CA GLY A 682 13.39 -0.18 -27.14
C GLY A 682 11.87 -0.06 -27.14
N VAL A 683 11.33 0.30 -25.99
CA VAL A 683 9.89 0.35 -25.70
C VAL A 683 9.06 1.22 -26.66
N THR A 684 9.67 2.18 -27.35
CA THR A 684 9.04 3.06 -28.33
C THR A 684 8.76 2.37 -29.66
N LYS A 685 9.45 1.27 -29.97
CA LYS A 685 9.34 0.56 -31.24
C LYS A 685 8.07 -0.29 -31.28
N GLY A 686 7.22 -0.04 -32.27
CA GLY A 686 5.99 -0.82 -32.47
C GLY A 686 4.75 -0.27 -31.75
N LEU A 687 4.87 0.84 -31.02
CA LEU A 687 3.73 1.54 -30.42
C LEU A 687 2.91 2.31 -31.46
N ASP A 688 1.60 2.44 -31.21
CA ASP A 688 0.76 3.37 -31.95
C ASP A 688 1.11 4.83 -31.64
N THR A 689 0.71 5.77 -32.50
CA THR A 689 1.09 7.18 -32.39
C THR A 689 0.61 7.84 -31.10
N GLU A 690 -0.57 7.50 -30.58
CA GLU A 690 -1.11 8.13 -29.37
C GLU A 690 -0.35 7.67 -28.12
N THR A 691 -0.07 6.37 -28.03
CA THR A 691 0.72 5.78 -26.94
C THR A 691 2.17 6.25 -27.00
N LEU A 692 2.76 6.32 -28.19
CA LEU A 692 4.13 6.78 -28.40
C LEU A 692 4.33 8.22 -27.89
N ASP A 693 3.38 9.12 -28.14
CA ASP A 693 3.44 10.50 -27.65
C ASP A 693 3.39 10.58 -26.11
N VAL A 694 2.59 9.72 -25.45
CA VAL A 694 2.56 9.62 -23.98
C VAL A 694 3.91 9.16 -23.44
N VAL A 695 4.43 8.07 -23.99
CA VAL A 695 5.70 7.48 -23.58
C VAL A 695 6.85 8.48 -23.74
N ARG A 696 6.92 9.17 -24.89
CA ARG A 696 7.94 10.21 -25.13
C ARG A 696 7.83 11.39 -24.16
N THR A 697 6.61 11.77 -23.77
CA THR A 697 6.40 12.82 -22.77
C THR A 697 6.94 12.38 -21.41
N ILE A 698 6.64 11.15 -20.98
CA ILE A 698 7.14 10.61 -19.70
C ILE A 698 8.67 10.56 -19.67
N LEU A 699 9.29 10.04 -20.74
CA LEU A 699 10.75 9.95 -20.83
C LEU A 699 11.43 11.32 -20.83
N LYS A 700 10.81 12.32 -21.47
CA LYS A 700 11.31 13.69 -21.51
C LYS A 700 11.16 14.40 -20.15
N ASP A 701 9.97 14.35 -19.55
CA ASP A 701 9.65 15.06 -18.30
C ASP A 701 10.45 14.52 -17.09
N SER A 702 10.98 13.30 -17.21
CA SER A 702 11.83 12.66 -16.22
C SER A 702 13.33 12.70 -16.54
N GLU A 703 13.71 13.36 -17.64
CA GLU A 703 15.11 13.42 -18.13
C GLU A 703 15.77 12.03 -18.23
N SER A 704 15.00 11.02 -18.64
CA SER A 704 15.41 9.61 -18.59
C SER A 704 16.73 9.34 -19.32
N ARG A 705 17.01 10.07 -20.41
CA ARG A 705 18.26 9.94 -21.17
C ARG A 705 19.48 10.39 -20.37
N ALA A 706 19.39 11.53 -19.69
CA ALA A 706 20.47 12.05 -18.87
C ALA A 706 20.72 11.13 -17.66
N GLU A 707 19.66 10.60 -17.04
CA GLU A 707 19.79 9.65 -15.94
C GLU A 707 20.40 8.31 -16.39
N THR A 708 20.08 7.83 -17.60
CA THR A 708 20.76 6.66 -18.17
C THR A 708 22.25 6.92 -18.39
N LEU A 709 22.65 8.08 -18.93
CA LEU A 709 24.07 8.40 -19.10
C LEU A 709 24.82 8.46 -17.76
N ARG A 710 24.23 9.11 -16.75
CA ARG A 710 24.78 9.13 -15.39
C ARG A 710 24.95 7.72 -14.84
N GLY A 711 23.92 6.88 -14.98
CA GLY A 711 23.96 5.51 -14.50
C GLY A 711 25.04 4.66 -15.18
N LEU A 712 25.26 4.84 -16.49
CA LEU A 712 26.33 4.16 -17.23
C LEU A 712 27.73 4.57 -16.74
N VAL A 713 27.94 5.86 -16.52
CA VAL A 713 29.18 6.39 -15.97
C VAL A 713 29.42 5.87 -14.56
N SER A 714 28.41 5.95 -13.68
CA SER A 714 28.52 5.44 -12.30
C SER A 714 28.80 3.93 -12.24
N ALA A 715 28.34 3.16 -13.24
CA ALA A 715 28.60 1.73 -13.31
C ALA A 715 30.10 1.39 -13.46
N LEU A 716 30.93 2.30 -13.99
CA LEU A 716 32.38 2.10 -14.13
C LEU A 716 33.09 1.90 -12.80
N GLY A 717 32.56 2.48 -11.71
CA GLY A 717 33.14 2.40 -10.37
C GLY A 717 32.97 1.03 -9.68
N TYR A 718 32.24 0.10 -10.29
CA TYR A 718 31.92 -1.20 -9.68
C TYR A 718 32.64 -2.34 -10.42
N GLU A 719 33.71 -2.85 -9.81
CA GLU A 719 34.45 -4.01 -10.30
C GLU A 719 33.76 -5.30 -9.84
N ASP A 720 32.78 -5.83 -10.58
CA ASP A 720 32.47 -7.26 -10.46
C ASP A 720 31.70 -7.89 -11.64
N ALA A 721 32.13 -9.11 -11.97
CA ALA A 721 31.62 -10.04 -13.00
C ALA A 721 31.81 -9.64 -14.48
N GLU A 722 32.68 -10.38 -15.17
CA GLU A 722 33.02 -10.30 -16.61
C GLU A 722 31.77 -10.23 -17.55
N ASN A 723 30.67 -10.85 -17.14
CA ASN A 723 29.41 -10.86 -17.89
C ASN A 723 28.63 -9.52 -17.84
N VAL A 724 28.74 -8.78 -16.73
CA VAL A 724 28.05 -7.48 -16.55
C VAL A 724 28.73 -6.41 -17.39
N TRP A 725 30.07 -6.38 -17.40
CA TRP A 725 30.87 -5.47 -18.21
C TRP A 725 30.62 -5.61 -19.71
N THR A 726 30.54 -6.85 -20.20
CA THR A 726 30.21 -7.11 -21.61
C THR A 726 28.83 -6.54 -21.97
N SER A 727 27.85 -6.69 -21.08
CA SER A 727 26.49 -6.18 -21.27
C SER A 727 26.44 -4.66 -21.22
N LEU A 728 27.12 -4.03 -20.26
CA LEU A 728 27.24 -2.57 -20.13
C LEU A 728 27.89 -1.95 -21.37
N ARG A 729 29.00 -2.51 -21.84
CA ARG A 729 29.66 -2.09 -23.08
C ARG A 729 28.72 -2.17 -24.27
N ASN A 730 28.02 -3.30 -24.45
CA ASN A 730 27.16 -3.51 -25.60
C ASN A 730 25.98 -2.52 -25.61
N VAL A 731 25.35 -2.28 -24.46
CA VAL A 731 24.31 -1.26 -24.30
C VAL A 731 24.88 0.13 -24.59
N THR A 732 26.06 0.46 -24.06
CA THR A 732 26.71 1.75 -24.30
C THR A 732 26.94 1.98 -25.79
N ARG A 733 27.61 1.04 -26.48
CA ARG A 733 27.87 1.13 -27.93
C ARG A 733 26.58 1.30 -28.74
N TYR A 734 25.52 0.60 -28.34
CA TYR A 734 24.21 0.75 -28.99
C TYR A 734 23.67 2.18 -28.80
N LEU A 735 23.58 2.66 -27.56
CA LEU A 735 23.04 4.00 -27.23
C LEU A 735 23.84 5.13 -27.87
N LEU A 736 25.16 4.99 -27.97
CA LEU A 736 26.02 5.95 -28.66
C LEU A 736 25.62 6.12 -30.14
N THR A 737 25.04 5.09 -30.77
CA THR A 737 24.68 5.09 -32.20
C THR A 737 23.18 5.17 -32.46
N ASP A 738 22.35 5.07 -31.42
CA ASP A 738 20.90 5.01 -31.55
C ASP A 738 20.31 6.39 -31.87
N SER A 739 19.50 6.45 -32.92
CA SER A 739 18.91 7.70 -33.40
C SER A 739 17.78 8.25 -32.52
N GLU A 740 17.17 7.41 -31.68
CA GLU A 740 16.11 7.83 -30.76
C GLU A 740 16.67 8.30 -29.41
N PHE A 741 17.74 7.64 -28.93
CA PHE A 741 18.53 8.15 -27.81
C PHE A 741 19.18 9.49 -28.17
N ALA A 742 19.75 9.58 -29.38
CA ALA A 742 20.29 10.79 -29.98
C ALA A 742 21.30 11.52 -29.07
N LEU A 743 22.42 10.86 -28.76
CA LEU A 743 23.51 11.46 -27.99
C LEU A 743 24.04 12.71 -28.68
N ASP A 744 24.03 13.86 -28.01
CA ASP A 744 24.62 15.12 -28.46
C ASP A 744 25.32 15.85 -27.30
N ALA A 745 26.01 16.95 -27.60
CA ALA A 745 26.70 17.74 -26.58
C ALA A 745 25.77 18.26 -25.47
N VAL A 746 24.51 18.56 -25.80
CA VAL A 746 23.52 19.06 -24.82
C VAL A 746 23.19 17.97 -23.81
N LEU A 747 22.91 16.76 -24.28
CA LEU A 747 22.59 15.62 -23.42
C LEU A 747 23.77 15.24 -22.52
N VAL A 748 25.01 15.31 -23.03
CA VAL A 748 26.21 15.06 -22.23
C VAL A 748 26.36 16.13 -21.13
N SER A 749 26.13 17.41 -21.43
CA SER A 749 26.15 18.47 -20.42
C SER A 749 25.01 18.35 -19.41
N GLU A 750 23.80 17.95 -19.83
CA GLU A 750 22.67 17.66 -18.93
C GLU A 750 23.00 16.49 -17.99
N ALA A 751 23.65 15.43 -18.50
CA ALA A 751 24.09 14.29 -17.70
C ALA A 751 25.14 14.71 -16.67
N ALA A 752 26.12 15.53 -17.08
CA ALA A 752 27.21 16.01 -16.25
C ALA A 752 26.75 16.94 -15.09
N GLY A 753 25.64 17.66 -15.26
CA GLY A 753 25.11 18.64 -14.30
C GLY A 753 25.93 19.94 -14.23
N ASP A 754 27.25 19.85 -14.35
CA ASP A 754 28.18 20.97 -14.54
C ASP A 754 28.82 20.87 -15.94
N PRO A 755 28.71 21.91 -16.79
CA PRO A 755 29.33 21.93 -18.11
C PRO A 755 30.84 21.61 -18.11
N SER A 756 31.57 21.96 -17.05
CA SER A 756 33.01 21.68 -16.93
C SER A 756 33.33 20.19 -16.81
N MET A 757 32.36 19.37 -16.41
CA MET A 757 32.49 17.92 -16.25
C MET A 757 32.05 17.15 -17.51
N SER A 758 31.55 17.84 -18.55
CA SER A 758 31.03 17.19 -19.78
C SER A 758 32.07 16.33 -20.49
N LEU A 759 33.33 16.78 -20.55
CA LEU A 759 34.41 16.00 -21.15
C LEU A 759 34.75 14.76 -20.31
N MET A 760 34.68 14.85 -18.98
CA MET A 760 34.91 13.68 -18.11
C MET A 760 33.85 12.60 -18.34
N VAL A 761 32.57 12.99 -18.39
CA VAL A 761 31.47 12.06 -18.70
C VAL A 761 31.68 11.39 -20.06
N LEU A 762 32.15 12.15 -21.07
CA LEU A 762 32.45 11.60 -22.39
C LEU A 762 33.63 10.62 -22.38
N ASP A 763 34.69 10.93 -21.63
CA ASP A 763 35.86 10.07 -21.46
C ASP A 763 35.50 8.76 -20.75
N GLU A 764 34.64 8.81 -19.75
CA GLU A 764 34.11 7.64 -19.04
C GLU A 764 33.24 6.76 -19.96
N LEU A 765 32.34 7.36 -20.75
CA LEU A 765 31.58 6.64 -21.77
C LEU A 765 32.49 5.99 -22.82
N THR A 766 33.57 6.68 -23.19
CA THR A 766 34.60 6.17 -24.10
C THR A 766 35.26 4.93 -23.50
N GLN A 767 35.72 5.02 -22.24
CA GLN A 767 36.31 3.88 -21.53
C GLN A 767 35.37 2.67 -21.46
N LEU A 768 34.08 2.89 -21.20
CA LEU A 768 33.08 1.82 -21.16
C LEU A 768 32.87 1.17 -22.53
N ALA A 769 32.90 1.96 -23.60
CA ALA A 769 32.71 1.50 -24.97
C ALA A 769 33.98 0.87 -25.58
N GLU A 770 35.18 1.21 -25.11
CA GLU A 770 36.46 0.80 -25.69
C GLU A 770 36.89 -0.63 -25.34
N TRP A 771 36.31 -1.25 -24.32
CA TRP A 771 36.76 -2.59 -23.90
C TRP A 771 36.54 -3.66 -24.99
N TYR A 772 37.59 -4.40 -25.37
CA TYR A 772 37.51 -5.53 -26.29
C TYR A 772 38.22 -6.76 -25.71
N ALA A 773 37.62 -7.93 -25.90
CA ALA A 773 38.36 -9.17 -25.74
C ALA A 773 39.33 -9.34 -26.92
N GLU A 774 40.54 -9.84 -26.67
CA GLU A 774 41.56 -10.06 -27.72
C GLU A 774 41.01 -10.89 -28.89
N ARG A 775 40.18 -11.89 -28.57
CA ARG A 775 39.50 -12.73 -29.55
C ARG A 775 38.58 -11.93 -30.49
N GLU A 776 37.83 -10.96 -29.97
CA GLU A 776 36.93 -10.12 -30.76
C GLU A 776 37.71 -9.24 -31.74
N LEU A 777 38.86 -8.71 -31.31
CA LEU A 777 39.75 -7.94 -32.19
C LEU A 777 40.32 -8.84 -33.30
N PHE A 778 40.67 -10.09 -32.99
CA PHE A 778 41.19 -11.02 -33.99
C PHE A 778 40.10 -11.44 -34.98
N ASP A 779 38.90 -11.74 -34.51
CA ASP A 779 37.75 -12.04 -35.36
C ASP A 779 37.40 -10.82 -36.25
N PHE A 780 37.50 -9.58 -35.74
CA PHE A 780 37.28 -8.36 -36.52
C PHE A 780 38.29 -8.19 -37.67
N VAL A 781 39.59 -8.43 -37.40
CA VAL A 781 40.64 -8.36 -38.42
C VAL A 781 40.47 -9.49 -39.45
N LEU A 782 40.17 -10.70 -39.00
CA LEU A 782 40.09 -11.88 -39.86
C LEU A 782 38.75 -12.04 -40.60
N ALA A 783 37.74 -11.22 -40.31
CA ALA A 783 36.42 -11.28 -40.94
C ALA A 783 36.49 -11.22 -42.48
N GLY A 784 37.40 -10.41 -43.04
CA GLY A 784 37.58 -10.29 -44.50
C GLY A 784 38.13 -11.54 -45.18
N VAL A 785 38.81 -12.42 -44.44
CA VAL A 785 39.46 -13.64 -44.95
C VAL A 785 38.78 -14.95 -44.49
N GLY A 786 37.76 -14.86 -43.64
CA GLY A 786 36.98 -16.01 -43.18
C GLY A 786 37.76 -16.98 -42.27
N LEU A 787 38.78 -16.50 -41.56
CA LEU A 787 39.58 -17.29 -40.62
C LEU A 787 39.11 -17.05 -39.17
N PRO A 788 39.21 -18.06 -38.28
CA PRO A 788 38.85 -17.89 -36.87
C PRO A 788 39.94 -17.12 -36.11
N ALA A 789 39.62 -16.42 -35.03
CA ALA A 789 40.59 -15.73 -34.16
C ALA A 789 41.84 -16.55 -33.77
N SER A 790 41.70 -17.87 -33.58
CA SER A 790 42.84 -18.76 -33.28
C SER A 790 43.90 -18.83 -34.38
N ALA A 791 43.61 -18.29 -35.56
CA ALA A 791 44.52 -18.22 -36.70
C ALA A 791 45.49 -17.04 -36.63
N ALA A 792 45.35 -16.13 -35.67
CA ALA A 792 46.18 -14.94 -35.56
C ALA A 792 46.75 -14.71 -34.15
N GLY A 793 47.73 -13.80 -34.07
CA GLY A 793 48.31 -13.37 -32.82
C GLY A 793 49.19 -12.12 -32.96
N TRP A 794 49.40 -11.42 -31.86
CA TRP A 794 50.34 -10.32 -31.78
C TRP A 794 51.77 -10.83 -31.59
N ARG A 795 52.73 -10.27 -32.35
CA ARG A 795 54.15 -10.54 -32.16
C ARG A 795 54.97 -9.27 -32.22
N VAL A 796 55.81 -9.07 -31.22
CA VAL A 796 56.81 -8.02 -31.25
C VAL A 796 57.94 -8.41 -32.20
N GLU A 797 58.12 -7.66 -33.28
CA GLU A 797 59.20 -7.84 -34.26
C GLU A 797 60.09 -6.58 -34.35
N SER A 798 61.37 -6.77 -34.65
CA SER A 798 62.27 -5.66 -35.01
C SER A 798 62.20 -5.44 -36.51
N VAL A 799 61.71 -4.28 -36.93
CA VAL A 799 61.57 -3.87 -38.34
C VAL A 799 62.49 -2.70 -38.65
N ARG A 800 62.81 -2.48 -39.92
CA ARG A 800 63.70 -1.39 -40.32
C ARG A 800 62.87 -0.18 -40.74
N ARG A 801 62.75 0.81 -39.86
CA ARG A 801 62.03 2.08 -40.09
C ARG A 801 63.05 3.20 -40.28
N ALA A 802 63.01 3.91 -41.42
CA ALA A 802 63.98 4.96 -41.78
C ALA A 802 65.46 4.56 -41.57
N GLY A 803 65.81 3.29 -41.83
CA GLY A 803 67.18 2.77 -41.72
C GLY A 803 67.63 2.34 -40.32
N ARG A 804 66.81 2.50 -39.28
CA ARG A 804 67.06 2.06 -37.89
C ARG A 804 66.17 0.88 -37.50
N ASP A 805 66.59 0.12 -36.49
CA ASP A 805 65.78 -0.94 -35.89
C ASP A 805 64.66 -0.31 -35.05
N TYR A 806 63.41 -0.66 -35.36
CA TYR A 806 62.19 -0.21 -34.69
C TYR A 806 61.44 -1.44 -34.16
N ARG A 807 61.01 -1.38 -32.91
CA ARG A 807 60.27 -2.47 -32.27
C ARG A 807 58.78 -2.27 -32.55
N SER A 808 58.24 -3.06 -33.47
CA SER A 808 56.83 -3.01 -33.90
C SER A 808 56.05 -4.17 -33.32
N VAL A 809 54.85 -3.91 -32.79
CA VAL A 809 53.85 -4.96 -32.56
C VAL A 809 53.21 -5.29 -33.91
N THR A 810 53.41 -6.50 -34.41
CA THR A 810 52.94 -6.96 -35.72
C THR A 810 51.77 -7.93 -35.53
N PHE A 811 50.70 -7.75 -36.29
CA PHE A 811 49.59 -8.70 -36.36
C PHE A 811 49.96 -9.84 -37.31
N ILE A 812 50.01 -11.08 -36.82
CA ILE A 812 50.42 -12.24 -37.60
C ILE A 812 49.21 -13.13 -37.87
N VAL A 813 49.02 -13.52 -39.13
CA VAL A 813 48.08 -14.56 -39.56
C VAL A 813 48.88 -15.83 -39.87
N HIS A 814 48.63 -16.91 -39.14
CA HIS A 814 49.40 -18.15 -39.20
C HIS A 814 49.05 -19.07 -40.39
N PRO A 815 47.78 -19.42 -40.65
CA PRO A 815 47.44 -20.28 -41.78
C PRO A 815 47.52 -19.50 -43.12
N PRO A 816 47.71 -20.21 -44.25
CA PRO A 816 47.67 -19.59 -45.56
C PRO A 816 46.26 -19.07 -45.87
N VAL A 817 46.17 -17.82 -46.32
CA VAL A 817 44.96 -17.21 -46.88
C VAL A 817 44.84 -17.60 -48.36
N GLU A 818 43.76 -18.27 -48.73
CA GLU A 818 43.51 -18.65 -50.13
C GLU A 818 43.17 -17.42 -50.98
N LYS A 819 43.71 -17.34 -52.21
CA LYS A 819 43.47 -16.25 -53.18
C LYS A 819 43.80 -14.85 -52.63
N LEU A 820 44.94 -14.71 -51.96
CA LEU A 820 45.44 -13.43 -51.45
C LEU A 820 45.58 -12.40 -52.58
N THR A 821 44.96 -11.23 -52.43
CA THR A 821 45.09 -10.07 -53.33
C THR A 821 45.63 -8.87 -52.57
N VAL A 822 46.13 -7.86 -53.29
CA VAL A 822 46.54 -6.58 -52.69
C VAL A 822 45.37 -5.90 -51.97
N GLU A 823 44.17 -5.96 -52.54
CA GLU A 823 42.93 -5.44 -51.91
C GLU A 823 42.62 -6.13 -50.58
N LEU A 824 42.77 -7.47 -50.51
CA LEU A 824 42.53 -8.24 -49.28
C LEU A 824 43.59 -7.94 -48.21
N MET A 825 44.85 -7.75 -48.60
CA MET A 825 45.92 -7.31 -47.70
C MET A 825 45.72 -5.87 -47.20
N ARG A 826 45.19 -5.00 -48.06
CA ARG A 826 44.83 -3.62 -47.69
C ARG A 826 43.70 -3.61 -46.66
N ASP A 827 42.64 -4.41 -46.87
CA ASP A 827 41.54 -4.58 -45.91
C ASP A 827 42.04 -5.15 -44.57
N LEU A 828 42.91 -6.17 -44.60
CA LEU A 828 43.54 -6.71 -43.38
C LEU A 828 44.36 -5.64 -42.63
N LEU A 829 45.15 -4.83 -43.34
CA LEU A 829 45.94 -3.75 -42.74
C LEU A 829 45.06 -2.67 -42.11
N GLN A 830 44.00 -2.25 -42.82
CA GLN A 830 43.04 -1.26 -42.34
C GLN A 830 42.29 -1.76 -41.09
N ARG A 831 41.86 -3.02 -41.06
CA ARG A 831 41.24 -3.61 -39.87
C ARG A 831 42.24 -3.80 -38.73
N ALA A 832 43.48 -4.16 -39.04
CA ALA A 832 44.54 -4.29 -38.04
C ALA A 832 44.89 -2.94 -37.40
N ALA A 833 44.80 -1.82 -38.12
CA ALA A 833 44.97 -0.49 -37.55
C ALA A 833 43.99 -0.23 -36.40
N VAL A 834 42.71 -0.52 -36.62
CA VAL A 834 41.66 -0.42 -35.59
C VAL A 834 41.94 -1.36 -34.41
N ALA A 835 42.33 -2.60 -34.69
CA ALA A 835 42.65 -3.57 -33.64
C ALA A 835 43.91 -3.21 -32.83
N THR A 836 44.91 -2.58 -33.46
CA THR A 836 46.12 -2.08 -32.79
C THR A 836 45.78 -0.98 -31.80
N TYR A 837 44.90 -0.04 -32.19
CA TYR A 837 44.41 1.03 -31.32
C TYR A 837 43.72 0.46 -30.07
N PHE A 838 42.66 -0.35 -30.26
CA PHE A 838 41.91 -0.90 -29.13
C PHE A 838 42.66 -1.94 -28.29
N ALA A 839 43.74 -2.53 -28.80
CA ALA A 839 44.62 -3.39 -28.03
C ALA A 839 45.62 -2.62 -27.16
N GLY A 840 45.61 -1.28 -27.17
CA GLY A 840 46.59 -0.44 -26.48
C GLY A 840 48.01 -0.59 -27.04
N ASN A 841 48.13 -1.02 -28.30
CA ASN A 841 49.41 -1.15 -29.01
C ASN A 841 49.73 0.12 -29.81
N ASP A 842 49.28 1.28 -29.32
CA ASP A 842 49.31 2.55 -30.01
C ASP A 842 50.71 2.90 -30.52
N GLY A 843 50.78 3.14 -31.82
CA GLY A 843 52.01 3.47 -32.51
C GLY A 843 51.72 3.98 -33.91
N ASP A 844 52.56 4.88 -34.37
CA ASP A 844 52.56 5.49 -35.70
C ASP A 844 53.05 4.53 -36.80
N TYR A 845 53.13 3.22 -36.52
CA TYR A 845 53.57 2.19 -37.44
C TYR A 845 52.78 0.89 -37.24
N ILE A 846 51.92 0.56 -38.20
CA ILE A 846 51.01 -0.59 -38.17
C ILE A 846 51.49 -1.64 -39.18
N ARG A 847 51.51 -2.92 -38.80
CA ARG A 847 52.01 -3.99 -39.67
C ARG A 847 51.25 -5.31 -39.53
N VAL A 848 50.92 -5.91 -40.67
CA VAL A 848 50.29 -7.23 -40.82
C VAL A 848 51.21 -8.17 -41.60
N ARG A 849 51.36 -9.42 -41.14
CA ARG A 849 52.18 -10.45 -41.77
C ARG A 849 51.42 -11.77 -41.89
N LEU A 850 51.50 -12.43 -43.05
CA LEU A 850 50.89 -13.75 -43.28
C LEU A 850 51.99 -14.81 -43.35
N ASP A 851 52.18 -15.57 -42.27
CA ASP A 851 53.23 -16.61 -42.19
C ASP A 851 52.97 -17.76 -43.17
N GLY A 852 51.70 -18.06 -43.47
CA GLY A 852 51.31 -19.09 -44.44
C GLY A 852 51.47 -18.70 -45.91
N ASN A 853 51.64 -17.41 -46.23
CA ASN A 853 51.72 -16.86 -47.59
C ASN A 853 53.10 -16.27 -47.91
N GLY A 854 54.18 -16.91 -47.42
CA GLY A 854 55.55 -16.57 -47.81
C GLY A 854 56.05 -15.22 -47.24
N LYS A 855 56.39 -14.29 -48.14
CA LYS A 855 56.91 -12.95 -47.76
C LYS A 855 55.80 -11.89 -47.64
N SER A 856 54.53 -12.30 -47.73
CA SER A 856 53.42 -11.37 -47.80
C SER A 856 53.29 -10.55 -46.52
N VAL A 857 53.35 -9.22 -46.65
CA VAL A 857 53.36 -8.26 -45.54
C VAL A 857 52.72 -6.96 -46.00
N ALA A 858 51.97 -6.31 -45.12
CA ALA A 858 51.45 -4.96 -45.33
C ALA A 858 51.83 -4.08 -44.14
N TYR A 859 52.21 -2.82 -44.37
CA TYR A 859 52.42 -1.86 -43.29
C TYR A 859 52.05 -0.44 -43.71
N TRP A 860 51.76 0.38 -42.70
CA TRP A 860 51.52 1.82 -42.81
C TRP A 860 52.33 2.55 -41.75
N ASP A 861 53.13 3.55 -42.16
CA ASP A 861 53.90 4.45 -41.29
C ASP A 861 53.28 5.85 -41.37
N GLU A 862 52.56 6.23 -40.32
CA GLU A 862 51.84 7.49 -40.25
C GLU A 862 52.81 8.70 -40.22
N ALA A 863 53.93 8.59 -39.51
CA ALA A 863 54.90 9.68 -39.41
C ALA A 863 55.65 9.94 -40.73
N ALA A 864 55.82 8.91 -41.55
CA ALA A 864 56.42 9.02 -42.88
C ALA A 864 55.38 9.30 -43.98
N GLY A 865 54.10 9.00 -43.75
CA GLY A 865 53.06 9.03 -44.77
C GLY A 865 53.25 7.98 -45.87
N GLU A 866 53.92 6.87 -45.55
CA GLU A 866 54.29 5.80 -46.49
C GLU A 866 53.66 4.47 -46.08
N GLY A 867 53.14 3.72 -47.05
CA GLY A 867 52.65 2.37 -46.82
C GLY A 867 52.96 1.45 -47.98
N VAL A 868 53.11 0.15 -47.69
CA VAL A 868 53.44 -0.86 -48.69
C VAL A 868 52.64 -2.12 -48.45
N VAL A 869 52.11 -2.70 -49.52
CA VAL A 869 51.63 -4.08 -49.57
C VAL A 869 52.57 -4.92 -50.42
N MET A 870 53.02 -6.03 -49.87
CA MET A 870 53.79 -7.04 -50.56
C MET A 870 52.97 -8.33 -50.55
N VAL A 871 52.70 -8.88 -51.74
CA VAL A 871 52.10 -10.21 -51.94
C VAL A 871 53.05 -10.99 -52.83
N ASP A 872 53.65 -12.06 -52.30
CA ASP A 872 54.75 -12.79 -52.93
C ASP A 872 55.95 -11.91 -53.33
N ASP A 873 56.16 -11.64 -54.63
CA ASP A 873 57.22 -10.77 -55.18
C ASP A 873 56.67 -9.44 -55.76
N GLU A 874 55.35 -9.23 -55.70
CA GLU A 874 54.71 -7.99 -56.14
C GLU A 874 54.62 -7.00 -54.97
N VAL A 875 55.04 -5.75 -55.22
CA VAL A 875 55.08 -4.67 -54.23
C VAL A 875 54.27 -3.50 -54.78
N GLU A 876 53.30 -3.03 -53.99
CA GLU A 876 52.47 -1.87 -54.31
C GLU A 876 52.57 -0.84 -53.17
N GLU A 877 52.75 0.43 -53.53
CA GLU A 877 52.66 1.54 -52.58
C GLU A 877 51.18 1.80 -52.22
N LEU A 878 50.91 2.06 -50.94
CA LEU A 878 49.57 2.34 -50.45
C LEU A 878 49.32 3.86 -50.39
N ASP A 879 48.12 4.25 -50.82
CA ASP A 879 47.52 5.51 -50.41
C ASP A 879 47.25 5.51 -48.89
N PRO A 880 47.03 6.69 -48.27
CA PRO A 880 46.57 6.78 -46.88
C PRO A 880 45.47 5.78 -46.57
N ILE A 881 45.70 4.99 -45.52
CA ILE A 881 44.72 4.03 -45.06
C ILE A 881 43.48 4.76 -44.56
N ASP A 882 42.30 4.18 -44.81
CA ASP A 882 41.01 4.63 -44.29
C ASP A 882 40.47 3.49 -43.41
N PRO A 883 40.90 3.41 -42.13
CA PRO A 883 40.52 2.31 -41.26
C PRO A 883 39.00 2.30 -41.04
N PRO A 884 38.34 1.13 -41.06
CA PRO A 884 36.91 1.01 -40.81
C PRO A 884 36.60 1.16 -39.32
N TRP A 885 36.70 2.40 -38.80
CA TRP A 885 36.42 2.72 -37.41
C TRP A 885 34.97 2.37 -37.04
N PRO A 886 34.73 1.85 -35.82
CA PRO A 886 33.38 1.59 -35.35
C PRO A 886 32.54 2.86 -35.31
N VAL A 887 31.28 2.77 -35.73
CA VAL A 887 30.35 3.92 -35.80
C VAL A 887 30.20 4.63 -34.46
N TRP A 888 30.19 3.88 -33.34
CA TRP A 888 30.10 4.45 -32.00
C TRP A 888 31.31 5.33 -31.64
N SER A 889 32.50 4.98 -32.13
CA SER A 889 33.75 5.73 -31.88
C SER A 889 33.73 7.04 -32.65
N LEU A 890 33.33 7.01 -33.92
CA LEU A 890 33.14 8.23 -34.72
C LEU A 890 32.11 9.17 -34.09
N ARG A 891 31.03 8.63 -33.50
CA ARG A 891 30.01 9.45 -32.84
C ARG A 891 30.52 10.12 -31.56
N LEU A 892 31.39 9.47 -30.79
CA LEU A 892 32.03 10.09 -29.64
C LEU A 892 32.96 11.25 -30.07
N ASP A 893 33.70 11.09 -31.16
CA ASP A 893 34.57 12.14 -31.70
C ASP A 893 33.77 13.35 -32.23
N ASP A 894 32.62 13.11 -32.87
CA ASP A 894 31.68 14.16 -33.29
C ASP A 894 31.20 14.97 -32.07
N VAL A 895 30.74 14.28 -31.01
CA VAL A 895 30.22 14.93 -29.79
C VAL A 895 31.34 15.66 -29.03
N ARG A 896 32.55 15.11 -28.99
CA ARG A 896 33.73 15.79 -28.43
C ARG A 896 33.99 17.10 -29.18
N SER A 897 33.95 17.08 -30.51
CA SER A 897 34.12 18.26 -31.35
C SER A 897 33.02 19.31 -31.12
N GLU A 898 31.77 18.88 -30.92
CA GLU A 898 30.65 19.76 -30.56
C GLU A 898 30.87 20.44 -29.19
N LEU A 899 31.33 19.69 -28.19
CA LEU A 899 31.64 20.20 -26.84
C LEU A 899 32.80 21.21 -26.86
N ASP A 900 33.88 20.90 -27.59
CA ASP A 900 35.03 21.79 -27.76
C ASP A 900 34.65 23.09 -28.49
N ALA A 901 33.73 23.01 -29.46
CA ALA A 901 33.19 24.18 -30.15
C ALA A 901 32.24 25.03 -29.27
N ALA A 902 31.57 24.39 -28.30
CA ALA A 902 30.66 25.04 -27.34
C ALA A 902 31.40 25.65 -26.13
N ALA A 903 32.64 25.23 -25.86
CA ALA A 903 33.46 25.80 -24.80
C ALA A 903 33.70 27.30 -25.06
N PRO A 904 33.42 28.21 -24.10
CA PRO A 904 33.65 29.63 -24.30
C PRO A 904 35.13 29.86 -24.59
N SER A 905 35.43 30.48 -25.74
CA SER A 905 36.81 30.82 -26.11
C SER A 905 37.47 31.52 -24.93
N GLN A 906 38.47 30.91 -24.33
CA GLN A 906 39.32 31.59 -23.38
C GLN A 906 39.93 32.79 -24.10
N ALA A 907 39.43 33.98 -23.77
CA ALA A 907 40.03 35.22 -24.21
C ALA A 907 41.48 35.25 -23.73
N GLU A 908 42.40 35.49 -24.66
CA GLU A 908 43.82 35.68 -24.39
C GLU A 908 44.05 36.66 -23.22
N PRO A 909 45.08 36.44 -22.39
CA PRO A 909 45.41 37.35 -21.31
C PRO A 909 45.98 38.66 -21.88
N ALA A 910 45.37 39.79 -21.52
CA ALA A 910 45.94 41.13 -21.67
C ALA A 910 45.93 41.87 -20.33
#